data_AF-A0A9D5JS60-F1
#
_entry.id   AF-A0A9D5JS60-F1
#
_cell.length_a   1.000
_cell.length_b   1.000
_cell.length_c   1.000
_cell.angle_alpha   90.00
_cell.angle_beta   90.00
_cell.angle_gamma   90.00
#
_symmetry.space_group_name_H-M   'P 1'
#
loop_
_entity.id
_entity.type
_entity.pdbx_description
1 polymer ?
#
loop_
_entity_poly.entity_id
_entity_poly.type
_entity_poly.pdbx_seq_one_letter_code
_entity_poly.pdbx_strand_id
1 'polypeptide(L)'
;SQGNYKYTPLSVGTALGALRELIYHVDDQQQALEIAKRMKIFVQQITKYAGLQLSEVETNPKQEFFIPVDDMGVIRTARLLDNPFGLAPVLASEIVLNREAIANLNAKRPTNACGQARNAFRSAYYYTDIGMYAASELALTARTAQQLSPDPERPSQANNQNPELLNPLSLNTTGAKSGDFSDQNLVHIEAKSSLGIQLQHGPLITQAAQALDLSQEDYTDALLEQYAELTGLETIPEPLLPIFIEFYGGVPEIEYGKETERWRESLMDKSLVPSALGQSLYRQVLWMQEALATRHNDRNMPDPDGQYIGRTAEEGFLALLFAQAAANKIAFLKETMLVPLHAEDVSTPSGKYIPHRLEVSLQGEKPTRYQVEDADSSLFDLTSLLMGVSELKTISDPQGQPPYNDVFGDDKLIPAEVHEISWELVTLLLENLNALHWDSTHRTLYEINSLEKERNAEAPVQPSDNGDQENVISTEQAALAMIALESVYTNFPEDPALQNAAKTLIVDQADFLLHALRNEEDGAMVNGAQLTDDIEPYSGITTLLAQAAGIRSLLIAYQITGDQMYLEAAKQTAAFLETTFWDPDLEVYKTAIGGSQYHYTPLNTGMTIGALRELLAANAPENLEQISQHTSQFFEYVVERIGLQLSEQRQLLELQEDPQTLAPVLAADLIIQPLGIDIDSDVPQPGSTVIYAISFTEDALTCDINDGYIEDMLPEGVTFVRSLPRPASIDDRVIRWNTADLSPDEDGLYTIRLEVRINPLATLDLDYADIMAGIRTWQVNNCASLWCQAFTEREQQVTTACTDLEITLPHIELEKTVSPFLADPGQPLEVELSVSNLSDVTAYSVTIEDLLPEGFIYVDESMRSLDTLEVDFYDTTPLVWVLTHLRPQETVRFSYTVMLDPNVPEGLYTTSAKAYAVDRAGFPFETETLETTVSVRSSQ
;
A
#
# COMPACT_ATOMS: atom_id res chain seq x y z
N SER A 1 -24.71 -14.78 -41.78
CA SER A 1 -23.50 -13.96 -41.98
C SER A 1 -22.79 -13.87 -40.65
N GLN A 2 -21.63 -14.51 -40.51
CA GLN A 2 -20.81 -14.46 -39.30
C GLN A 2 -20.23 -13.06 -39.18
N GLY A 3 -20.68 -12.30 -38.17
CA GLY A 3 -20.36 -10.89 -38.00
C GLY A 3 -19.01 -10.72 -37.33
N ASN A 4 -17.94 -10.70 -38.11
CA ASN A 4 -16.62 -10.26 -37.66
C ASN A 4 -16.56 -8.73 -37.79
N TYR A 5 -16.20 -8.03 -36.72
CA TYR A 5 -15.94 -6.59 -36.75
C TYR A 5 -14.47 -6.35 -37.05
N LYS A 6 -14.18 -5.57 -38.09
CA LYS A 6 -12.83 -5.24 -38.53
C LYS A 6 -12.51 -3.82 -38.10
N TYR A 7 -11.41 -3.62 -37.39
CA TYR A 7 -10.92 -2.30 -36.99
C TYR A 7 -9.53 -2.09 -37.56
N THR A 8 -9.35 -0.96 -38.23
CA THR A 8 -8.04 -0.44 -38.67
C THR A 8 -7.70 0.84 -37.91
N PRO A 9 -6.43 1.23 -37.80
CA PRO A 9 -6.01 2.50 -37.18
C PRO A 9 -6.76 3.71 -37.75
N LEU A 10 -6.98 3.73 -39.06
CA LEU A 10 -7.74 4.78 -39.73
C LEU A 10 -9.21 4.81 -39.29
N SER A 11 -9.87 3.65 -39.21
CA SER A 11 -11.28 3.56 -38.80
C SER A 11 -11.49 4.00 -37.35
N VAL A 12 -10.55 3.64 -36.47
CA VAL A 12 -10.55 4.03 -35.06
C VAL A 12 -10.29 5.52 -34.96
N GLY A 13 -9.21 6.04 -35.57
CA GLY A 13 -8.89 7.46 -35.55
C GLY A 13 -10.00 8.35 -36.13
N THR A 14 -10.68 7.91 -37.19
CA THR A 14 -11.82 8.64 -37.77
C THR A 14 -13.02 8.66 -36.82
N ALA A 15 -13.32 7.54 -36.15
CA ALA A 15 -14.40 7.46 -35.18
C ALA A 15 -14.12 8.35 -33.97
N LEU A 16 -12.88 8.34 -33.46
CA LEU A 16 -12.47 9.20 -32.34
C LEU A 16 -12.52 10.69 -32.72
N GLY A 17 -12.03 11.04 -33.90
CA GLY A 17 -12.15 12.41 -34.41
C GLY A 17 -13.61 12.87 -34.46
N ALA A 18 -14.51 12.05 -35.00
CA ALA A 18 -15.92 12.39 -35.07
C ALA A 18 -16.60 12.51 -33.69
N LEU A 19 -16.28 11.60 -32.75
CA LEU A 19 -16.81 11.63 -31.39
C LEU A 19 -16.27 12.84 -30.60
N ARG A 20 -15.01 13.21 -30.79
CA ARG A 20 -14.40 14.40 -30.21
C ARG A 20 -15.10 15.67 -30.68
N GLU A 21 -15.31 15.83 -31.98
CA GLU A 21 -16.05 16.99 -32.53
C GLU A 21 -17.49 17.03 -32.01
N LEU A 22 -18.12 15.88 -31.81
CA LEU A 22 -19.45 15.78 -31.18
C LEU A 22 -19.44 16.25 -29.73
N ILE A 23 -18.44 15.86 -28.93
CA ILE A 23 -18.29 16.29 -27.53
C ILE A 23 -18.14 17.82 -27.45
N TYR A 24 -17.34 18.43 -28.33
CA TYR A 24 -17.12 19.88 -28.36
C TYR A 24 -18.34 20.72 -28.79
N HIS A 25 -19.32 20.09 -29.43
CA HIS A 25 -20.48 20.79 -30.01
C HIS A 25 -21.82 20.36 -29.39
N VAL A 26 -21.78 19.57 -28.32
CA VAL A 26 -22.97 19.20 -27.55
C VAL A 26 -23.14 20.21 -26.41
N ASP A 27 -24.28 20.90 -26.39
CA ASP A 27 -24.62 21.91 -25.37
C ASP A 27 -25.00 21.27 -24.00
N ASP A 28 -25.34 19.97 -23.99
CA ASP A 28 -25.70 19.21 -22.79
C ASP A 28 -24.48 18.48 -22.20
N GLN A 29 -24.00 18.96 -21.06
CA GLN A 29 -22.83 18.41 -20.38
C GLN A 29 -22.97 16.93 -20.00
N GLN A 30 -24.18 16.45 -19.65
CA GLN A 30 -24.36 15.02 -19.34
C GLN A 30 -24.28 14.15 -20.59
N GLN A 31 -24.80 14.65 -21.71
CA GLN A 31 -24.71 13.96 -22.99
C GLN A 31 -23.27 13.95 -23.53
N ALA A 32 -22.54 15.06 -23.38
CA ALA A 32 -21.11 15.13 -23.70
C ALA A 32 -20.30 14.12 -22.87
N LEU A 33 -20.61 14.01 -21.57
CA LEU A 33 -20.00 13.03 -20.66
C LEU A 33 -20.29 11.58 -21.07
N GLU A 34 -21.52 11.26 -21.45
CA GLU A 34 -21.90 9.91 -21.90
C GLU A 34 -21.19 9.53 -23.21
N ILE A 35 -21.05 10.47 -24.15
CA ILE A 35 -20.32 10.27 -25.40
C ILE A 35 -18.83 10.04 -25.10
N ALA A 36 -18.23 10.82 -24.19
CA ALA A 36 -16.84 10.65 -23.76
C ALA A 36 -16.61 9.27 -23.10
N LYS A 37 -17.50 8.83 -22.22
CA LYS A 37 -17.45 7.49 -21.59
C LYS A 37 -17.48 6.37 -22.62
N ARG A 38 -18.37 6.44 -23.61
CA ARG A 38 -18.46 5.45 -24.68
C ARG A 38 -17.25 5.46 -25.60
N MET A 39 -16.72 6.64 -25.91
CA MET A 39 -15.51 6.81 -26.69
C MET A 39 -14.31 6.15 -25.99
N LYS A 40 -14.15 6.37 -24.68
CA LYS A 40 -13.11 5.74 -23.84
C LYS A 40 -13.22 4.22 -23.85
N ILE A 41 -14.41 3.68 -23.55
CA ILE A 41 -14.64 2.23 -23.57
C ILE A 41 -14.28 1.67 -24.94
N PHE A 42 -14.68 2.36 -26.02
CA PHE A 42 -14.34 1.95 -27.38
C PHE A 42 -12.81 1.92 -27.62
N VAL A 43 -12.07 2.95 -27.22
CA VAL A 43 -10.60 2.98 -27.37
C VAL A 43 -9.97 1.83 -26.60
N GLN A 44 -10.23 1.72 -25.29
CA GLN A 44 -9.61 0.71 -24.44
C GLN A 44 -9.92 -0.72 -24.90
N GLN A 45 -11.16 -0.98 -25.33
CA GLN A 45 -11.55 -2.29 -25.85
C GLN A 45 -10.85 -2.65 -27.15
N ILE A 46 -10.51 -1.65 -27.97
CA ILE A 46 -9.86 -1.87 -29.25
C ILE A 46 -8.33 -1.89 -29.13
N THR A 47 -7.73 -0.97 -28.37
CA THR A 47 -6.26 -0.85 -28.25
C THR A 47 -5.68 -1.83 -27.25
N LYS A 48 -6.18 -1.85 -26.01
CA LYS A 48 -5.69 -2.68 -24.89
C LYS A 48 -6.21 -4.10 -24.98
N TYR A 49 -7.53 -4.29 -24.89
CA TYR A 49 -8.10 -5.64 -24.74
C TYR A 49 -8.20 -6.46 -26.03
N ALA A 50 -8.29 -5.81 -27.18
CA ALA A 50 -8.31 -6.48 -28.47
C ALA A 50 -6.93 -6.51 -29.15
N GLY A 51 -5.91 -5.90 -28.54
CA GLY A 51 -4.54 -5.92 -29.05
C GLY A 51 -4.35 -5.16 -30.36
N LEU A 52 -5.12 -4.09 -30.63
CA LEU A 52 -4.80 -3.20 -31.75
C LEU A 52 -3.48 -2.48 -31.48
N GLN A 53 -3.14 -2.17 -30.24
CA GLN A 53 -1.80 -1.72 -29.89
C GLN A 53 -0.94 -2.96 -29.65
N LEU A 54 0.12 -3.11 -30.44
CA LEU A 54 0.90 -4.34 -30.45
C LEU A 54 1.64 -4.58 -29.13
N SER A 55 2.00 -3.53 -28.38
CA SER A 55 2.58 -3.65 -27.03
C SER A 55 1.70 -4.38 -26.03
N GLU A 56 0.39 -4.49 -26.28
CA GLU A 56 -0.59 -5.10 -25.39
C GLU A 56 -0.90 -6.57 -25.76
N VAL A 57 -0.16 -7.14 -26.73
CA VAL A 57 -0.41 -8.49 -27.27
C VAL A 57 0.64 -9.47 -26.75
N GLU A 58 0.21 -10.48 -25.97
CA GLU A 58 1.06 -11.62 -25.64
C GLU A 58 1.39 -12.43 -26.91
N THR A 59 2.67 -12.50 -27.24
CA THR A 59 3.14 -13.28 -28.40
C THR A 59 3.70 -14.63 -27.97
N ASN A 60 3.32 -15.70 -28.66
CA ASN A 60 3.98 -16.99 -28.47
C ASN A 60 5.34 -16.99 -29.21
N PRO A 61 6.47 -17.39 -28.58
CA PRO A 61 7.79 -17.39 -29.20
C PRO A 61 7.93 -18.31 -30.43
N LYS A 62 6.95 -19.21 -30.66
CA LYS A 62 6.84 -20.05 -31.87
C LYS A 62 5.93 -19.46 -32.96
N GLN A 63 5.36 -18.27 -32.75
CA GLN A 63 4.41 -17.64 -33.65
C GLN A 63 5.16 -16.85 -34.74
N GLU A 64 5.16 -17.38 -35.97
CA GLU A 64 5.72 -16.68 -37.12
C GLU A 64 4.74 -15.60 -37.61
N PHE A 65 5.18 -14.34 -37.64
CA PHE A 65 4.42 -13.25 -38.25
C PHE A 65 4.63 -13.27 -39.78
N PHE A 66 3.54 -13.43 -40.52
CA PHE A 66 3.55 -13.29 -41.97
C PHE A 66 3.32 -11.84 -42.36
N ILE A 67 4.38 -11.18 -42.85
CA ILE A 67 4.28 -9.86 -43.48
C ILE A 67 3.76 -10.07 -44.91
N PRO A 68 2.60 -9.52 -45.31
CA PRO A 68 2.18 -9.53 -46.70
C PRO A 68 3.14 -8.63 -47.50
N VAL A 69 3.86 -9.20 -48.46
CA VAL A 69 4.81 -8.45 -49.29
C VAL A 69 4.17 -8.13 -50.64
N ASP A 70 3.92 -6.85 -50.91
CA ASP A 70 3.86 -6.34 -52.27
C ASP A 70 5.25 -5.82 -52.67
N ASP A 71 5.75 -6.37 -53.78
CA ASP A 71 7.00 -6.13 -54.52
C ASP A 71 8.15 -5.29 -53.92
N MET A 72 9.31 -5.98 -53.84
CA MET A 72 10.71 -5.53 -53.72
C MET A 72 11.35 -5.58 -52.32
N GLY A 73 12.12 -6.66 -52.08
CA GLY A 73 13.45 -6.55 -51.46
C GLY A 73 13.64 -7.13 -50.05
N VAL A 74 13.79 -8.46 -49.97
CA VAL A 74 14.56 -9.22 -48.95
C VAL A 74 14.20 -9.00 -47.47
N ILE A 75 13.19 -9.71 -46.96
CA ILE A 75 13.16 -10.47 -45.69
C ILE A 75 11.98 -11.45 -45.80
N ARG A 76 12.16 -12.73 -45.46
CA ARG A 76 11.14 -13.79 -45.65
C ARG A 76 10.43 -14.23 -44.37
N THR A 77 10.93 -13.81 -43.21
CA THR A 77 10.41 -14.12 -41.87
C THR A 77 10.91 -13.04 -40.90
N ALA A 78 10.03 -12.54 -40.02
CA ALA A 78 10.42 -11.75 -38.86
C ALA A 78 10.21 -12.63 -37.62
N ARG A 79 11.26 -12.81 -36.82
CA ARG A 79 11.22 -13.48 -35.53
C ARG A 79 11.29 -12.39 -34.46
N LEU A 80 10.48 -12.49 -33.41
CA LEU A 80 10.61 -11.61 -32.26
C LEU A 80 12.05 -11.76 -31.70
N LEU A 81 12.75 -10.65 -31.59
CA LEU A 81 13.92 -10.54 -30.73
C LEU A 81 13.35 -10.14 -29.37
N ASP A 82 13.73 -10.82 -28.30
CA ASP A 82 13.25 -10.55 -26.95
C ASP A 82 13.53 -9.07 -26.62
N ASN A 83 12.47 -8.29 -26.43
CA ASN A 83 12.55 -6.89 -26.03
C ASN A 83 11.97 -6.79 -24.61
N PRO A 84 12.71 -6.24 -23.62
CA PRO A 84 12.19 -6.01 -22.27
C PRO A 84 10.87 -5.23 -22.22
N PHE A 85 10.59 -4.39 -23.23
CA PHE A 85 9.41 -3.53 -23.26
C PHE A 85 8.22 -4.10 -24.06
N GLY A 86 8.24 -5.39 -24.42
CA GLY A 86 7.26 -5.98 -25.32
C GLY A 86 7.34 -5.43 -26.75
N LEU A 87 6.31 -5.70 -27.56
CA LEU A 87 6.21 -5.16 -28.92
C LEU A 87 6.17 -3.63 -28.89
N ALA A 88 6.75 -2.95 -29.88
CA ALA A 88 6.65 -1.49 -29.99
C ALA A 88 5.17 -1.04 -29.89
N PRO A 89 4.87 0.11 -29.26
CA PRO A 89 3.50 0.63 -29.08
C PRO A 89 2.96 1.21 -30.40
N VAL A 90 3.00 0.41 -31.46
CA VAL A 90 2.50 0.72 -32.79
C VAL A 90 1.17 -0.01 -32.99
N LEU A 91 0.28 0.59 -33.79
CA LEU A 91 -1.01 -0.01 -34.05
C LEU A 91 -0.88 -1.11 -35.12
N ALA A 92 -1.48 -2.27 -34.88
CA ALA A 92 -1.68 -3.30 -35.88
C ALA A 92 -2.46 -2.73 -37.08
N SER A 93 -2.17 -3.21 -38.28
CA SER A 93 -2.80 -2.73 -39.52
C SER A 93 -4.30 -3.02 -39.56
N GLU A 94 -4.72 -4.12 -38.93
CA GLU A 94 -6.11 -4.54 -38.78
C GLU A 94 -6.25 -5.50 -37.59
N ILE A 95 -7.33 -5.39 -36.82
CA ILE A 95 -7.80 -6.45 -35.92
C ILE A 95 -9.20 -6.93 -36.33
N VAL A 96 -9.47 -8.21 -36.06
CA VAL A 96 -10.75 -8.85 -36.40
C VAL A 96 -11.38 -9.43 -35.14
N LEU A 97 -12.46 -8.79 -34.66
CA LEU A 97 -13.21 -9.25 -33.50
C LEU A 97 -14.35 -10.17 -33.91
N ASN A 98 -14.31 -11.41 -33.44
CA ASN A 98 -15.43 -12.34 -33.54
C ASN A 98 -16.50 -11.97 -32.50
N ARG A 99 -17.77 -11.95 -32.89
CA ARG A 99 -18.92 -11.69 -32.02
C ARG A 99 -19.02 -12.64 -30.81
N GLU A 100 -18.60 -13.90 -30.96
CA GLU A 100 -18.49 -14.85 -29.84
C GLU A 100 -17.32 -14.51 -28.91
N ALA A 101 -16.21 -13.97 -29.44
CA ALA A 101 -15.10 -13.49 -28.61
C ALA A 101 -15.49 -12.21 -27.85
N ILE A 102 -16.30 -11.33 -28.43
CA ILE A 102 -16.89 -10.17 -27.72
C ILE A 102 -17.87 -10.64 -26.64
N ALA A 103 -18.67 -11.67 -26.91
CA ALA A 103 -19.56 -12.26 -25.90
C ALA A 103 -18.77 -12.93 -24.77
N ASN A 104 -17.65 -13.60 -25.07
CA ASN A 104 -16.74 -14.18 -24.08
C ASN A 104 -15.90 -13.13 -23.34
N LEU A 105 -15.49 -12.05 -24.00
CA LEU A 105 -14.86 -10.88 -23.37
C LEU A 105 -15.87 -10.19 -22.44
N ASN A 106 -17.15 -10.16 -22.78
CA ASN A 106 -18.21 -9.64 -21.91
C ASN A 106 -18.61 -10.62 -20.80
N ALA A 107 -18.50 -11.94 -21.02
CA ALA A 107 -18.82 -12.98 -20.03
C ALA A 107 -17.66 -13.28 -19.07
N LYS A 108 -16.42 -12.97 -19.45
CA LYS A 108 -15.23 -12.94 -18.58
C LYS A 108 -14.97 -11.57 -17.95
N ARG A 109 -15.84 -10.58 -18.17
CA ARG A 109 -15.79 -9.34 -17.40
C ARG A 109 -16.51 -9.60 -16.07
N PRO A 110 -15.85 -9.38 -14.93
CA PRO A 110 -16.54 -8.82 -13.79
C PRO A 110 -16.91 -7.39 -14.19
N THR A 111 -18.05 -7.22 -14.87
CA THR A 111 -18.61 -5.88 -15.15
C THR A 111 -19.20 -5.22 -13.90
N ASN A 112 -19.06 -5.85 -12.73
CA ASN A 112 -19.66 -5.37 -11.50
C ASN A 112 -18.65 -4.68 -10.57
N ALA A 113 -17.44 -5.22 -10.33
CA ALA A 113 -16.50 -4.67 -9.33
C ALA A 113 -16.06 -3.20 -9.56
N CYS A 114 -15.64 -2.80 -10.77
CA CYS A 114 -15.34 -1.38 -11.06
C CYS A 114 -16.57 -0.46 -11.02
N GLY A 115 -17.76 -0.99 -11.33
CA GLY A 115 -19.04 -0.28 -11.20
C GLY A 115 -19.62 -0.37 -9.80
N GLN A 116 -18.93 -1.05 -8.89
CA GLN A 116 -19.25 -1.24 -7.49
C GLN A 116 -18.24 -0.54 -6.56
N ALA A 117 -17.23 0.19 -7.04
CA ALA A 117 -16.34 0.97 -6.17
C ALA A 117 -16.17 2.44 -6.56
N ARG A 118 -16.16 3.34 -5.57
CA ARG A 118 -15.58 4.69 -5.69
C ARG A 118 -14.15 4.66 -5.19
N ASN A 119 -13.27 5.29 -5.96
CA ASN A 119 -11.86 5.39 -5.62
C ASN A 119 -11.53 6.85 -5.39
N ALA A 120 -10.82 7.14 -4.31
CA ALA A 120 -10.35 8.48 -4.00
C ALA A 120 -8.87 8.44 -3.61
N PHE A 121 -8.07 9.25 -4.29
CA PHE A 121 -6.70 9.54 -3.86
C PHE A 121 -6.78 10.52 -2.71
N ARG A 122 -6.23 10.14 -1.55
CA ARG A 122 -6.02 11.13 -0.49
C ARG A 122 -4.76 11.94 -0.78
N SER A 123 -3.77 11.36 -1.45
CA SER A 123 -2.54 12.07 -1.81
C SER A 123 -1.88 11.46 -3.04
N ALA A 124 -1.59 12.27 -4.05
CA ALA A 124 -0.61 11.93 -5.07
C ALA A 124 0.79 12.15 -4.49
N TYR A 125 1.13 11.51 -3.37
CA TYR A 125 2.46 11.59 -2.77
C TYR A 125 3.15 10.26 -2.96
N TYR A 126 4.47 10.26 -3.01
CA TYR A 126 5.30 9.07 -3.11
C TYR A 126 6.24 9.01 -1.91
N TYR A 127 6.32 7.84 -1.28
CA TYR A 127 7.30 7.54 -0.25
C TYR A 127 8.28 6.51 -0.81
N THR A 128 9.57 6.85 -0.81
CA THR A 128 10.61 6.03 -1.42
C THR A 128 10.74 4.68 -0.73
N ASP A 129 10.69 4.62 0.61
CA ASP A 129 10.83 3.39 1.38
C ASP A 129 9.75 2.34 1.03
N ILE A 130 8.49 2.64 1.29
CA ILE A 130 7.38 1.72 1.07
C ILE A 130 7.08 1.52 -0.43
N GLY A 131 7.35 2.53 -1.26
CA GLY A 131 7.22 2.44 -2.71
C GLY A 131 8.23 1.46 -3.32
N MET A 132 9.49 1.50 -2.87
CA MET A 132 10.54 0.57 -3.30
C MET A 132 10.37 -0.82 -2.69
N TYR A 133 9.86 -0.92 -1.46
CA TYR A 133 9.47 -2.21 -0.88
C TYR A 133 8.42 -2.90 -1.76
N ALA A 134 7.33 -2.20 -2.07
CA ALA A 134 6.27 -2.74 -2.92
C ALA A 134 6.78 -3.08 -4.33
N ALA A 135 7.60 -2.22 -4.94
CA ALA A 135 8.22 -2.52 -6.22
C ALA A 135 9.06 -3.81 -6.15
N SER A 136 9.81 -4.02 -5.07
CA SER A 136 10.59 -5.26 -4.88
C SER A 136 9.70 -6.50 -4.81
N GLU A 137 8.57 -6.42 -4.10
CA GLU A 137 7.59 -7.51 -4.03
C GLU A 137 6.97 -7.85 -5.39
N LEU A 138 6.70 -6.82 -6.21
CA LEU A 138 6.21 -7.00 -7.57
C LEU A 138 7.25 -7.66 -8.49
N ALA A 139 8.53 -7.27 -8.38
CA ALA A 139 9.62 -7.91 -9.12
C ALA A 139 9.80 -9.38 -8.75
N LEU A 140 9.78 -9.70 -7.44
CA LEU A 140 9.87 -11.08 -6.97
C LEU A 140 8.66 -11.92 -7.43
N THR A 141 7.47 -11.32 -7.44
CA THR A 141 6.25 -11.99 -7.95
C THR A 141 6.36 -12.35 -9.43
N ALA A 142 6.93 -11.46 -10.25
CA ALA A 142 7.20 -11.73 -11.65
C ALA A 142 8.11 -12.96 -11.82
N ARG A 143 9.19 -13.06 -11.03
CA ARG A 143 10.11 -14.20 -11.04
C ARG A 143 9.43 -15.50 -10.63
N THR A 144 8.66 -15.48 -9.55
CA THR A 144 7.96 -16.68 -9.07
C THR A 144 6.93 -17.18 -10.09
N ALA A 145 6.18 -16.28 -10.74
CA ALA A 145 5.24 -16.65 -11.80
C ALA A 145 5.95 -17.35 -12.99
N GLN A 146 7.13 -16.85 -13.39
CA GLN A 146 7.96 -17.51 -14.41
C GLN A 146 8.44 -18.90 -13.97
N GLN A 147 8.85 -19.07 -12.70
CA GLN A 147 9.29 -20.37 -12.17
C GLN A 147 8.17 -21.40 -12.07
N LEU A 148 6.94 -20.95 -11.76
CA LEU A 148 5.75 -21.79 -11.67
C LEU A 148 5.16 -22.12 -13.06
N SER A 149 5.60 -21.45 -14.12
CA SER A 149 5.17 -21.72 -15.49
C SER A 149 5.72 -23.06 -16.02
N PRO A 150 4.90 -23.90 -16.68
CA PRO A 150 5.39 -25.12 -17.31
C PRO A 150 6.31 -24.79 -18.51
N ASP A 151 7.59 -25.13 -18.40
CA ASP A 151 8.61 -24.99 -19.46
C ASP A 151 8.22 -25.76 -20.74
N PRO A 152 8.14 -25.12 -21.92
CA PRO A 152 7.84 -25.79 -23.19
C PRO A 152 8.94 -26.73 -23.70
N GLU A 153 10.17 -26.68 -23.16
CA GLU A 153 11.34 -27.35 -23.76
C GLU A 153 12.03 -28.42 -22.90
N ARG A 154 11.56 -28.71 -21.68
CA ARG A 154 12.10 -29.81 -20.85
C ARG A 154 11.11 -30.96 -20.65
N PRO A 155 11.42 -32.19 -21.10
CA PRO A 155 10.70 -33.37 -20.65
C PRO A 155 11.06 -33.64 -19.18
N SER A 156 10.04 -33.62 -18.34
CA SER A 156 10.03 -33.89 -16.90
C SER A 156 11.06 -34.92 -16.43
N GLN A 157 11.99 -34.49 -15.58
CA GLN A 157 12.63 -35.36 -14.62
C GLN A 157 12.74 -34.66 -13.25
N ALA A 158 11.95 -35.21 -12.33
CA ALA A 158 11.96 -35.04 -10.88
C ALA A 158 11.44 -33.70 -10.31
N ASN A 159 10.25 -33.82 -9.69
CA ASN A 159 9.64 -32.95 -8.67
C ASN A 159 8.85 -31.71 -9.11
N ASN A 160 7.99 -31.85 -10.12
CA ASN A 160 6.82 -30.98 -10.22
C ASN A 160 5.56 -31.86 -10.26
N GLN A 161 4.83 -31.92 -9.14
CA GLN A 161 3.73 -32.89 -8.91
C GLN A 161 2.33 -32.37 -9.24
N ASN A 162 2.12 -31.23 -9.92
CA ASN A 162 0.80 -30.92 -10.52
C ASN A 162 0.85 -29.82 -11.59
N PRO A 163 1.04 -30.17 -12.88
CA PRO A 163 1.04 -29.21 -13.99
C PRO A 163 -0.36 -28.77 -14.47
N GLU A 164 -1.44 -29.25 -13.84
CA GLU A 164 -2.83 -28.96 -14.25
C GLU A 164 -3.62 -28.06 -13.26
N LEU A 165 -3.00 -27.59 -12.15
CA LEU A 165 -3.71 -26.90 -11.06
C LEU A 165 -3.48 -25.38 -10.92
N LEU A 166 -2.68 -24.78 -11.80
CA LEU A 166 -2.57 -23.34 -11.91
C LEU A 166 -3.23 -22.96 -13.22
N ASN A 167 -4.16 -22.02 -13.25
CA ASN A 167 -4.61 -21.42 -14.51
C ASN A 167 -3.44 -20.54 -15.01
N PRO A 168 -2.51 -21.04 -15.85
CA PRO A 168 -1.17 -20.48 -15.98
C PRO A 168 -1.18 -19.11 -16.67
N LEU A 169 -2.28 -18.81 -17.37
CA LEU A 169 -2.44 -17.59 -18.15
C LEU A 169 -2.61 -16.36 -17.26
N SER A 170 -3.42 -16.41 -16.19
CA SER A 170 -3.69 -15.22 -15.36
C SER A 170 -2.51 -14.84 -14.48
N LEU A 171 -1.84 -15.83 -13.87
CA LEU A 171 -0.68 -15.57 -13.01
C LEU A 171 0.54 -15.09 -13.82
N ASN A 172 0.71 -15.58 -15.06
CA ASN A 172 1.78 -15.13 -15.94
C ASN A 172 1.59 -13.70 -16.42
N THR A 173 0.36 -13.34 -16.84
CA THR A 173 0.05 -11.95 -17.20
C THR A 173 0.21 -11.02 -15.99
N THR A 174 -0.24 -11.46 -14.81
CA THR A 174 -0.05 -10.73 -13.54
C THR A 174 1.44 -10.53 -13.23
N GLY A 175 2.24 -11.59 -13.36
CA GLY A 175 3.68 -11.56 -13.14
C GLY A 175 4.39 -10.60 -14.10
N ALA A 176 4.08 -10.65 -15.40
CA ALA A 176 4.67 -9.75 -16.39
C ALA A 176 4.38 -8.27 -16.06
N LYS A 177 3.11 -7.92 -15.82
CA LYS A 177 2.72 -6.54 -15.45
C LYS A 177 3.31 -6.09 -14.11
N SER A 178 3.41 -7.00 -13.14
CA SER A 178 4.07 -6.73 -11.86
C SER A 178 5.53 -6.33 -12.08
N GLY A 179 6.24 -7.06 -12.96
CA GLY A 179 7.58 -6.73 -13.42
C GLY A 179 7.64 -5.32 -14.03
N ASP A 180 6.78 -5.05 -15.02
CA ASP A 180 6.76 -3.75 -15.70
C ASP A 180 6.54 -2.57 -14.73
N PHE A 181 5.59 -2.68 -13.80
CA PHE A 181 5.32 -1.62 -12.82
C PHE A 181 6.45 -1.45 -11.82
N SER A 182 7.08 -2.56 -11.41
CA SER A 182 8.27 -2.52 -10.58
C SER A 182 9.42 -1.80 -11.26
N ASP A 183 9.65 -2.11 -12.53
CA ASP A 183 10.71 -1.56 -13.36
C ASP A 183 10.47 -0.08 -13.65
N GLN A 184 9.23 0.31 -13.97
CA GLN A 184 8.83 1.71 -14.12
C GLN A 184 9.13 2.52 -12.85
N ASN A 185 8.75 2.00 -11.68
CA ASN A 185 8.98 2.68 -10.41
C ASN A 185 10.49 2.84 -10.14
N LEU A 186 11.28 1.77 -10.30
CA LEU A 186 12.74 1.81 -10.11
C LEU A 186 13.42 2.79 -11.06
N VAL A 187 13.23 2.61 -12.37
CA VAL A 187 13.92 3.40 -13.40
C VAL A 187 13.52 4.87 -13.29
N HIS A 188 12.24 5.16 -13.02
CA HIS A 188 11.80 6.55 -12.88
C HIS A 188 12.49 7.23 -11.70
N ILE A 189 12.50 6.60 -10.52
CA ILE A 189 13.13 7.20 -9.34
C ILE A 189 14.64 7.35 -9.54
N GLU A 190 15.34 6.27 -9.88
CA GLU A 190 16.80 6.21 -9.89
C GLU A 190 17.46 6.94 -11.05
N ALA A 191 16.77 7.05 -12.20
CA ALA A 191 17.38 7.51 -13.44
C ALA A 191 16.70 8.74 -14.06
N LYS A 192 15.53 9.19 -13.56
CA LYS A 192 14.74 10.20 -14.29
C LYS A 192 14.12 11.30 -13.43
N SER A 193 13.75 10.99 -12.19
CA SER A 193 12.95 11.86 -11.33
C SER A 193 13.72 13.05 -10.75
N SER A 194 15.04 12.90 -10.56
CA SER A 194 15.89 13.73 -9.69
C SER A 194 15.41 13.80 -8.22
N LEU A 195 14.63 12.83 -7.76
CA LEU A 195 14.19 12.67 -6.37
C LEU A 195 15.36 12.20 -5.49
N GLY A 196 16.45 12.95 -5.44
CA GLY A 196 17.66 12.57 -4.76
C GLY A 196 18.89 13.37 -5.14
N ILE A 197 20.01 12.98 -4.57
CA ILE A 197 21.33 13.55 -4.87
C ILE A 197 21.88 12.86 -6.12
N GLN A 198 22.20 13.66 -7.13
CA GLN A 198 22.71 13.17 -8.41
C GLN A 198 24.01 12.37 -8.28
N LEU A 199 24.14 11.33 -9.10
CA LEU A 199 25.27 10.40 -9.11
C LEU A 199 26.62 11.10 -9.29
N GLN A 200 26.66 12.21 -10.05
CA GLN A 200 27.87 13.01 -10.24
C GLN A 200 28.48 13.54 -8.92
N HIS A 201 27.66 13.69 -7.88
CA HIS A 201 28.11 14.11 -6.55
C HIS A 201 28.43 12.93 -5.61
N GLY A 202 28.40 11.70 -6.12
CA GLY A 202 28.71 10.48 -5.37
C GLY A 202 30.16 10.47 -4.84
N PRO A 203 30.42 9.85 -3.68
CA PRO A 203 31.77 9.81 -3.08
C PRO A 203 32.82 9.20 -4.00
N LEU A 204 32.52 8.05 -4.63
CA LEU A 204 33.46 7.35 -5.52
C LEU A 204 33.68 8.11 -6.82
N ILE A 205 32.62 8.70 -7.38
CA ILE A 205 32.71 9.58 -8.56
C ILE A 205 33.60 10.78 -8.26
N THR A 206 33.38 11.42 -7.10
CA THR A 206 34.17 12.58 -6.66
C THR A 206 35.64 12.23 -6.50
N GLN A 207 35.94 11.09 -5.86
CA GLN A 207 37.31 10.62 -5.68
C GLN A 207 38.00 10.31 -7.03
N ALA A 208 37.30 9.63 -7.94
CA ALA A 208 37.83 9.27 -9.25
C ALA A 208 38.04 10.49 -10.16
N ALA A 209 37.09 11.42 -10.22
CA ALA A 209 37.21 12.67 -10.98
C ALA A 209 38.41 13.50 -10.49
N GLN A 210 38.60 13.60 -9.17
CA GLN A 210 39.77 14.27 -8.58
C GLN A 210 41.09 13.58 -8.93
N ALA A 211 41.13 12.24 -8.93
CA ALA A 211 42.33 11.48 -9.27
C ALA A 211 42.75 11.67 -10.74
N LEU A 212 41.79 11.95 -11.62
CA LEU A 212 42.00 12.16 -13.06
C LEU A 212 42.06 13.63 -13.48
N ASP A 213 41.96 14.58 -12.55
CA ASP A 213 41.90 16.03 -12.81
C ASP A 213 40.77 16.42 -13.79
N LEU A 214 39.61 15.77 -13.63
CA LEU A 214 38.37 16.02 -14.38
C LEU A 214 37.32 16.70 -13.49
N SER A 215 36.34 17.37 -14.10
CA SER A 215 35.13 17.75 -13.37
C SER A 215 34.29 16.50 -13.05
N GLN A 216 33.42 16.59 -12.03
CA GLN A 216 32.50 15.52 -11.70
C GLN A 216 31.58 15.17 -12.87
N GLU A 217 31.06 16.20 -13.56
CA GLU A 217 30.22 16.08 -14.75
C GLU A 217 30.96 15.39 -15.90
N ASP A 218 32.16 15.87 -16.29
CA ASP A 218 32.94 15.27 -17.37
C ASP A 218 33.31 13.80 -17.10
N TYR A 219 33.58 13.45 -15.83
CA TYR A 219 33.85 12.07 -15.44
C TYR A 219 32.60 11.20 -15.52
N THR A 220 31.45 11.70 -15.05
CA THR A 220 30.17 10.98 -15.15
C THR A 220 29.78 10.78 -16.60
N ASP A 221 29.93 11.77 -17.48
CA ASP A 221 29.64 11.63 -18.91
C ASP A 221 30.52 10.55 -19.56
N ALA A 222 31.84 10.58 -19.30
CA ALA A 222 32.76 9.56 -19.79
C ALA A 222 32.41 8.15 -19.28
N LEU A 223 31.88 8.05 -18.06
CA LEU A 223 31.45 6.79 -17.47
C LEU A 223 30.18 6.26 -18.14
N LEU A 224 29.21 7.11 -18.46
CA LEU A 224 28.01 6.72 -19.22
C LEU A 224 28.37 6.29 -20.65
N GLU A 225 29.31 6.96 -21.31
CA GLU A 225 29.84 6.53 -22.61
C GLU A 225 30.49 5.14 -22.51
N GLN A 226 31.27 4.89 -21.45
CA GLN A 226 31.87 3.58 -21.20
C GLN A 226 30.80 2.50 -20.99
N TYR A 227 29.71 2.80 -20.27
CA TYR A 227 28.61 1.85 -20.08
C TYR A 227 27.93 1.51 -21.40
N ALA A 228 27.67 2.51 -22.24
CA ALA A 228 27.11 2.29 -23.57
C ALA A 228 28.02 1.39 -24.43
N GLU A 229 29.34 1.59 -24.40
CA GLU A 229 30.29 0.74 -25.13
C GLU A 229 30.25 -0.72 -24.61
N LEU A 230 30.26 -0.92 -23.30
CA LEU A 230 30.27 -2.25 -22.68
C LEU A 230 28.98 -3.03 -22.91
N THR A 231 27.88 -2.34 -23.16
CA THR A 231 26.57 -2.94 -23.41
C THR A 231 26.17 -2.90 -24.87
N GLY A 232 27.04 -2.40 -25.77
CA GLY A 232 26.76 -2.36 -27.20
C GLY A 232 25.70 -1.34 -27.63
N LEU A 233 25.43 -0.32 -26.80
CA LEU A 233 24.55 0.79 -27.16
C LEU A 233 25.28 1.79 -28.06
N GLU A 234 24.64 2.17 -29.18
CA GLU A 234 25.16 3.21 -30.06
C GLU A 234 24.96 4.63 -29.48
N THR A 235 23.94 4.80 -28.64
CA THR A 235 23.56 6.07 -28.01
C THR A 235 23.15 5.86 -26.58
N ILE A 236 23.54 6.78 -25.70
CA ILE A 236 23.08 6.83 -24.31
C ILE A 236 21.55 7.08 -24.31
N PRO A 237 20.76 6.34 -23.51
CA PRO A 237 19.33 6.61 -23.36
C PRO A 237 19.11 8.03 -22.80
N GLU A 238 18.17 8.80 -23.34
CA GLU A 238 17.82 10.13 -22.85
C GLU A 238 16.31 10.28 -22.65
N PRO A 239 15.84 11.10 -21.67
CA PRO A 239 16.64 11.84 -20.68
C PRO A 239 17.10 10.96 -19.50
N LEU A 240 18.32 11.20 -18.99
CA LEU A 240 18.87 10.57 -17.78
C LEU A 240 19.28 11.63 -16.74
N LEU A 241 18.80 11.45 -15.52
CA LEU A 241 19.11 12.23 -14.33
C LEU A 241 19.44 11.27 -13.18
N PRO A 242 20.56 10.53 -13.26
CA PRO A 242 20.87 9.47 -12.32
C PRO A 242 21.16 10.02 -10.92
N ILE A 243 20.62 9.36 -9.90
CA ILE A 243 20.89 9.63 -8.49
C ILE A 243 21.65 8.46 -7.84
N PHE A 244 22.21 8.69 -6.66
CA PHE A 244 22.81 7.62 -5.85
C PHE A 244 22.27 7.58 -4.41
N ILE A 245 21.56 8.62 -3.99
CA ILE A 245 20.91 8.75 -2.70
C ILE A 245 19.53 9.34 -2.96
N GLU A 246 18.50 8.61 -2.56
CA GLU A 246 17.12 9.03 -2.76
C GLU A 246 16.68 9.96 -1.63
N PHE A 247 15.86 10.95 -1.99
CA PHE A 247 15.10 11.72 -1.02
C PHE A 247 13.93 10.88 -0.46
N TYR A 248 13.43 11.23 0.72
CA TYR A 248 12.41 10.42 1.41
C TYR A 248 11.11 10.28 0.60
N GLY A 249 10.71 11.33 -0.10
CA GLY A 249 9.49 11.31 -0.89
C GLY A 249 9.16 12.64 -1.54
N GLY A 250 7.97 12.74 -2.11
CA GLY A 250 7.48 13.98 -2.71
C GLY A 250 6.21 13.78 -3.52
N VAL A 251 5.66 14.88 -4.04
CA VAL A 251 4.58 14.81 -5.04
C VAL A 251 5.22 14.47 -6.38
N PRO A 252 4.78 13.38 -7.08
CA PRO A 252 5.34 12.91 -8.34
C PRO A 252 4.91 13.76 -9.53
N GLU A 253 4.81 15.08 -9.38
CA GLU A 253 4.44 16.01 -10.44
C GLU A 253 5.66 16.34 -11.30
N ILE A 254 5.55 16.05 -12.61
CA ILE A 254 6.60 16.31 -13.60
C ILE A 254 6.56 17.78 -14.04
N GLU A 255 7.73 18.40 -14.22
CA GLU A 255 7.84 19.79 -14.69
C GLU A 255 7.16 19.99 -16.06
N TYR A 256 6.14 20.85 -16.11
CA TYR A 256 5.39 21.12 -17.34
C TYR A 256 6.19 21.95 -18.36
N GLY A 257 6.07 21.61 -19.65
CA GLY A 257 6.62 22.40 -20.76
C GLY A 257 8.13 22.23 -21.00
N LYS A 258 8.79 21.26 -20.34
CA LYS A 258 10.18 20.85 -20.60
C LYS A 258 10.22 19.42 -21.14
N GLU A 259 11.23 19.09 -21.93
CA GLU A 259 11.51 17.70 -22.37
C GLU A 259 12.22 16.92 -21.24
N THR A 260 11.67 16.95 -20.02
CA THR A 260 12.28 16.31 -18.84
C THR A 260 11.25 15.49 -18.08
N GLU A 261 11.66 14.33 -17.55
CA GLU A 261 10.85 13.52 -16.61
C GLU A 261 11.12 13.86 -15.13
N ARG A 262 11.78 15.01 -14.92
CA ARG A 262 12.14 15.59 -13.63
C ARG A 262 10.90 15.96 -12.83
N TRP A 263 10.89 15.65 -11.55
CA TRP A 263 9.86 16.12 -10.63
C TRP A 263 10.10 17.58 -10.24
N ARG A 264 9.03 18.28 -9.85
CA ARG A 264 9.10 19.64 -9.32
C ARG A 264 9.85 19.66 -7.99
N GLU A 265 10.98 20.35 -7.96
CA GLU A 265 11.87 20.38 -6.80
C GLU A 265 11.21 20.92 -5.52
N SER A 266 10.29 21.89 -5.64
CA SER A 266 9.57 22.48 -4.50
C SER A 266 8.60 21.52 -3.81
N LEU A 267 8.32 20.36 -4.42
CA LEU A 267 7.39 19.36 -3.91
C LEU A 267 8.08 18.10 -3.37
N MET A 268 9.41 18.14 -3.23
CA MET A 268 10.22 17.03 -2.70
C MET A 268 10.47 17.21 -1.20
N ASP A 269 10.32 16.15 -0.42
CA ASP A 269 10.87 16.03 0.93
C ASP A 269 12.32 15.55 0.80
N LYS A 270 13.26 16.50 0.92
CA LYS A 270 14.70 16.26 0.71
C LYS A 270 15.41 15.57 1.89
N SER A 271 14.66 15.14 2.90
CA SER A 271 15.23 14.36 4.01
C SER A 271 15.85 13.06 3.51
N LEU A 272 16.92 12.62 4.17
CA LEU A 272 17.56 11.34 3.93
C LEU A 272 17.22 10.40 5.07
N VAL A 273 16.53 9.31 4.76
CA VAL A 273 16.09 8.31 5.73
C VAL A 273 16.69 6.95 5.35
N PRO A 274 17.31 6.19 6.27
CA PRO A 274 17.97 4.95 5.91
C PRO A 274 17.02 3.87 5.38
N SER A 275 15.74 3.84 5.76
CA SER A 275 14.74 2.96 5.15
C SER A 275 14.64 3.15 3.64
N ALA A 276 14.58 4.39 3.16
CA ALA A 276 14.52 4.72 1.74
C ALA A 276 15.77 4.22 1.01
N LEU A 277 16.96 4.47 1.57
CA LEU A 277 18.22 4.02 0.98
C LEU A 277 18.30 2.49 0.91
N GLY A 278 17.87 1.80 1.97
CA GLY A 278 17.89 0.34 2.06
C GLY A 278 16.93 -0.33 1.09
N GLN A 279 15.68 0.15 1.01
CA GLN A 279 14.66 -0.40 0.11
C GLN A 279 15.01 -0.12 -1.37
N SER A 280 15.49 1.08 -1.70
CA SER A 280 15.99 1.40 -3.04
C SER A 280 17.20 0.54 -3.40
N LEU A 281 18.15 0.35 -2.47
CA LEU A 281 19.31 -0.51 -2.69
C LEU A 281 18.89 -1.96 -2.96
N TYR A 282 17.97 -2.50 -2.16
CA TYR A 282 17.44 -3.84 -2.39
C TYR A 282 16.83 -3.97 -3.78
N ARG A 283 16.00 -2.99 -4.20
CA ARG A 283 15.38 -3.02 -5.53
C ARG A 283 16.38 -2.89 -6.67
N GLN A 284 17.40 -2.04 -6.53
CA GLN A 284 18.53 -1.92 -7.46
C GLN A 284 19.26 -3.26 -7.60
N VAL A 285 19.53 -3.96 -6.48
CA VAL A 285 20.19 -5.27 -6.49
C VAL A 285 19.33 -6.32 -7.17
N LEU A 286 18.02 -6.36 -6.93
CA LEU A 286 17.13 -7.24 -7.67
C LEU A 286 17.24 -6.99 -9.18
N TRP A 287 17.20 -5.74 -9.65
CA TRP A 287 17.40 -5.44 -11.07
C TRP A 287 18.74 -5.97 -11.58
N MET A 288 19.84 -5.70 -10.86
CA MET A 288 21.17 -6.18 -11.23
C MET A 288 21.24 -7.70 -11.34
N GLN A 289 20.61 -8.43 -10.42
CA GLN A 289 20.55 -9.90 -10.45
C GLN A 289 19.87 -10.44 -11.71
N GLU A 290 18.91 -9.71 -12.26
CA GLU A 290 18.20 -10.12 -13.48
C GLU A 290 18.91 -9.64 -14.75
N ALA A 291 19.19 -8.35 -14.82
CA ALA A 291 19.79 -7.72 -15.98
C ALA A 291 21.21 -8.24 -16.23
N LEU A 292 21.97 -8.54 -15.17
CA LEU A 292 23.31 -9.15 -15.25
C LEU A 292 23.26 -10.67 -15.08
N ALA A 293 22.12 -11.35 -15.24
CA ALA A 293 22.10 -12.82 -15.14
C ALA A 293 22.89 -13.51 -16.27
N THR A 294 23.08 -12.82 -17.41
CA THR A 294 23.78 -13.31 -18.60
C THR A 294 24.34 -12.14 -19.40
N ARG A 295 25.08 -12.44 -20.46
CA ARG A 295 25.55 -11.51 -21.50
C ARG A 295 24.59 -11.51 -22.69
N HIS A 296 24.86 -10.63 -23.67
CA HIS A 296 24.15 -10.61 -24.95
C HIS A 296 25.12 -10.44 -26.15
N ASN A 297 24.65 -10.86 -27.32
CA ASN A 297 25.42 -10.77 -28.58
C ASN A 297 25.04 -9.53 -29.42
N ASP A 298 25.70 -9.34 -30.57
CA ASP A 298 25.47 -8.24 -31.53
C ASP A 298 24.02 -8.08 -32.04
N ARG A 299 23.14 -9.04 -31.75
CA ARG A 299 21.71 -8.96 -32.11
C ARG A 299 20.84 -8.54 -30.94
N ASN A 300 21.46 -8.08 -29.84
CA ASN A 300 20.78 -7.73 -28.60
C ASN A 300 19.96 -8.92 -28.02
N MET A 301 20.49 -10.13 -28.16
CA MET A 301 19.85 -11.36 -27.67
C MET A 301 20.67 -11.99 -26.54
N PRO A 302 20.03 -12.51 -25.48
CA PRO A 302 20.71 -13.21 -24.40
C PRO A 302 21.59 -14.35 -24.92
N ASP A 303 22.87 -14.30 -24.56
CA ASP A 303 23.91 -15.22 -25.00
C ASP A 303 25.01 -15.27 -23.93
N PRO A 304 25.20 -16.39 -23.20
CA PRO A 304 26.24 -16.51 -22.18
C PRO A 304 27.67 -16.28 -22.70
N ASP A 305 27.90 -16.56 -24.00
CA ASP A 305 29.17 -16.32 -24.69
C ASP A 305 29.17 -14.96 -25.44
N GLY A 306 28.13 -14.16 -25.26
CA GLY A 306 27.97 -12.83 -25.83
C GLY A 306 29.06 -11.87 -25.36
N GLN A 307 29.41 -10.88 -26.19
CA GLN A 307 30.50 -9.96 -25.86
C GLN A 307 30.08 -8.79 -24.96
N TYR A 308 28.79 -8.45 -24.95
CA TYR A 308 28.28 -7.30 -24.21
C TYR A 308 27.71 -7.69 -22.86
N ILE A 309 27.80 -6.77 -21.90
CA ILE A 309 27.30 -6.96 -20.55
C ILE A 309 25.78 -6.83 -20.53
N GLY A 310 25.14 -7.71 -19.76
CA GLY A 310 23.71 -7.70 -19.52
C GLY A 310 22.89 -8.53 -20.50
N ARG A 311 21.63 -8.79 -20.15
CA ARG A 311 20.66 -9.60 -20.92
C ARG A 311 20.25 -8.93 -22.23
N THR A 312 20.18 -7.60 -22.21
CA THR A 312 20.05 -6.71 -23.37
C THR A 312 20.92 -5.46 -23.16
N ALA A 313 21.11 -4.67 -24.21
CA ALA A 313 21.91 -3.46 -24.22
C ALA A 313 21.37 -2.40 -23.24
N GLU A 314 20.06 -2.19 -23.22
CA GLU A 314 19.39 -1.22 -22.34
C GLU A 314 19.34 -1.71 -20.88
N GLU A 315 18.97 -2.98 -20.65
CA GLU A 315 18.98 -3.56 -19.30
C GLU A 315 20.40 -3.56 -18.70
N GLY A 316 21.40 -3.93 -19.50
CA GLY A 316 22.80 -3.92 -19.11
C GLY A 316 23.28 -2.52 -18.76
N PHE A 317 22.90 -1.51 -19.56
CA PHE A 317 23.28 -0.12 -19.30
C PHE A 317 22.72 0.38 -17.97
N LEU A 318 21.43 0.17 -17.74
CA LEU A 318 20.78 0.53 -16.48
C LEU A 318 21.35 -0.26 -15.30
N ALA A 319 21.72 -1.52 -15.50
CA ALA A 319 22.35 -2.32 -14.45
C ALA A 319 23.75 -1.80 -14.06
N LEU A 320 24.57 -1.38 -15.04
CA LEU A 320 25.85 -0.74 -14.76
C LEU A 320 25.68 0.60 -14.04
N LEU A 321 24.68 1.39 -14.45
CA LEU A 321 24.30 2.63 -13.79
C LEU A 321 23.89 2.39 -12.33
N PHE A 322 23.03 1.42 -12.07
CA PHE A 322 22.58 1.06 -10.72
C PHE A 322 23.69 0.45 -9.88
N ALA A 323 24.62 -0.31 -10.47
CA ALA A 323 25.81 -0.80 -9.78
C ALA A 323 26.68 0.36 -9.28
N GLN A 324 26.84 1.40 -10.10
CA GLN A 324 27.57 2.61 -9.73
C GLN A 324 26.85 3.44 -8.66
N ALA A 325 25.54 3.59 -8.78
CA ALA A 325 24.71 4.24 -7.76
C ALA A 325 24.79 3.49 -6.42
N ALA A 326 24.61 2.17 -6.42
CA ALA A 326 24.74 1.32 -5.25
C ALA A 326 26.13 1.41 -4.61
N ALA A 327 27.20 1.39 -5.40
CA ALA A 327 28.57 1.54 -4.89
C ALA A 327 28.79 2.89 -4.19
N ASN A 328 28.29 3.99 -4.76
CA ASN A 328 28.36 5.31 -4.14
C ASN A 328 27.47 5.41 -2.88
N LYS A 329 26.33 4.72 -2.87
CA LYS A 329 25.42 4.61 -1.72
C LYS A 329 26.09 3.89 -0.55
N ILE A 330 26.79 2.78 -0.80
CA ILE A 330 27.58 2.07 0.22
C ILE A 330 28.71 2.94 0.77
N ALA A 331 29.43 3.65 -0.11
CA ALA A 331 30.46 4.60 0.33
C ALA A 331 29.85 5.71 1.21
N PHE A 332 28.69 6.25 0.82
CA PHE A 332 27.98 7.27 1.59
C PHE A 332 27.53 6.78 2.97
N LEU A 333 26.94 5.58 3.05
CA LEU A 333 26.56 4.97 4.34
C LEU A 333 27.77 4.88 5.26
N LYS A 334 28.92 4.41 4.75
CA LYS A 334 30.15 4.22 5.52
C LYS A 334 30.82 5.53 5.95
N GLU A 335 30.92 6.49 5.04
CA GLU A 335 31.72 7.71 5.21
C GLU A 335 30.93 8.86 5.84
N THR A 336 29.61 8.90 5.62
CA THR A 336 28.76 10.05 5.97
C THR A 336 27.68 9.71 6.99
N MET A 337 26.98 8.58 6.82
CA MET A 337 25.78 8.29 7.63
C MET A 337 26.08 7.69 9.01
N LEU A 338 27.25 7.07 9.20
CA LEU A 338 27.65 6.54 10.50
C LEU A 338 28.02 7.65 11.48
N VAL A 339 27.31 7.70 12.61
CA VAL A 339 27.56 8.66 13.70
C VAL A 339 28.12 7.96 14.94
N PRO A 340 28.88 8.65 15.81
CA PRO A 340 29.38 8.05 17.06
C PRO A 340 28.23 7.67 18.01
N LEU A 341 28.28 6.48 18.58
CA LEU A 341 27.40 6.05 19.67
C LEU A 341 28.15 6.23 21.00
N HIS A 342 27.60 7.00 21.95
CA HIS A 342 28.28 7.23 23.22
C HIS A 342 28.07 6.02 24.14
N ALA A 343 29.12 5.65 24.88
CA ALA A 343 29.07 4.52 25.81
C ALA A 343 28.11 4.74 27.01
N GLU A 344 27.63 5.96 27.20
CA GLU A 344 26.62 6.33 28.20
C GLU A 344 25.21 5.93 27.73
N ASP A 345 24.93 5.99 26.42
CA ASP A 345 23.65 5.60 25.83
C ASP A 345 23.55 4.06 25.75
N VAL A 346 24.42 3.44 24.93
CA VAL A 346 24.53 1.99 24.74
C VAL A 346 25.94 1.65 24.20
N SER A 347 26.51 0.49 24.55
CA SER A 347 27.79 0.04 24.01
C SER A 347 27.64 -0.91 22.81
N THR A 348 28.14 -0.52 21.63
CA THR A 348 28.42 -1.43 20.51
C THR A 348 29.94 -1.66 20.37
N PRO A 349 30.40 -2.82 19.87
CA PRO A 349 31.82 -3.05 19.59
C PRO A 349 32.43 -2.01 18.63
N SER A 350 31.65 -1.58 17.63
CA SER A 350 32.04 -0.55 16.66
C SER A 350 32.03 0.89 17.21
N GLY A 351 31.25 1.16 18.27
CA GLY A 351 31.07 2.50 18.83
C GLY A 351 30.37 3.49 17.89
N LYS A 352 29.64 2.99 16.90
CA LYS A 352 28.94 3.78 15.87
C LYS A 352 27.54 3.22 15.61
N TYR A 353 26.65 4.07 15.11
CA TYR A 353 25.33 3.67 14.66
C TYR A 353 24.82 4.51 13.48
N ILE A 354 23.65 4.13 12.93
CA ILE A 354 22.93 4.86 11.87
C ILE A 354 21.67 5.51 12.48
N PRO A 355 21.51 6.84 12.38
CA PRO A 355 20.35 7.56 12.90
C PRO A 355 19.16 7.57 11.91
N HIS A 356 17.96 7.90 12.39
CA HIS A 356 16.71 7.85 11.61
C HIS A 356 16.67 8.87 10.47
N ARG A 357 17.21 10.08 10.67
CA ARG A 357 17.08 11.14 9.68
C ARG A 357 18.30 12.06 9.58
N LEU A 358 18.71 12.31 8.35
CA LEU A 358 19.66 13.37 8.02
C LEU A 358 18.99 14.40 7.12
N GLU A 359 19.24 15.67 7.40
CA GLU A 359 18.97 16.78 6.50
C GLU A 359 20.19 17.02 5.59
N VAL A 360 19.94 17.37 4.32
CA VAL A 360 20.98 17.76 3.37
C VAL A 360 20.84 19.22 2.96
N SER A 361 21.91 20.00 3.13
CA SER A 361 21.99 21.37 2.62
C SER A 361 22.57 21.38 1.21
N LEU A 362 21.81 21.94 0.26
CA LEU A 362 22.18 22.00 -1.16
C LEU A 362 22.55 23.43 -1.60
N GLN A 363 23.55 23.55 -2.48
CA GLN A 363 23.83 24.77 -3.24
C GLN A 363 23.59 24.49 -4.72
N GLY A 364 22.41 24.88 -5.23
CA GLY A 364 21.90 24.30 -6.47
C GLY A 364 21.62 22.82 -6.25
N GLU A 365 22.21 21.95 -7.07
CA GLU A 365 22.05 20.48 -6.94
C GLU A 365 23.18 19.82 -6.14
N LYS A 366 24.21 20.61 -5.76
CA LYS A 366 25.39 20.10 -5.09
C LYS A 366 25.18 20.01 -3.57
N PRO A 367 25.41 18.85 -2.94
CA PRO A 367 25.41 18.73 -1.49
C PRO A 367 26.59 19.47 -0.88
N THR A 368 26.33 20.23 0.18
CA THR A 368 27.34 21.03 0.90
C THR A 368 27.52 20.60 2.35
N ARG A 369 26.47 20.06 2.97
CA ARG A 369 26.48 19.60 4.35
C ARG A 369 25.40 18.55 4.56
N TYR A 370 25.70 17.59 5.42
CA TYR A 370 24.74 16.65 5.99
C TYR A 370 24.68 16.86 7.50
N GLN A 371 23.49 16.87 8.07
CA GLN A 371 23.27 17.07 9.50
C GLN A 371 22.24 16.06 10.01
N VAL A 372 22.50 15.45 11.17
CA VAL A 372 21.52 14.61 11.84
C VAL A 372 20.38 15.51 12.30
N GLU A 373 19.17 15.18 11.86
CA GLU A 373 17.92 15.86 12.19
C GLU A 373 17.14 15.07 13.24
N ASP A 374 17.12 13.74 13.11
CA ASP A 374 16.56 12.81 14.08
C ASP A 374 17.62 11.76 14.40
N ALA A 375 18.12 11.81 15.63
CA ALA A 375 19.18 10.91 16.10
C ALA A 375 18.67 9.55 16.58
N ASP A 376 17.36 9.33 16.66
CA ASP A 376 16.78 8.06 17.11
C ASP A 376 17.15 6.92 16.16
N SER A 377 17.12 5.69 16.67
CA SER A 377 17.30 4.50 15.86
C SER A 377 15.94 3.88 15.58
N SER A 378 15.64 3.61 14.31
CA SER A 378 14.40 2.97 13.87
C SER A 378 14.70 1.55 13.36
N LEU A 379 13.89 0.60 13.80
CA LEU A 379 13.99 -0.80 13.39
C LEU A 379 13.79 -0.95 11.87
N PHE A 380 12.85 -0.18 11.30
CA PHE A 380 12.58 -0.23 9.86
C PHE A 380 13.77 0.22 9.03
N ASP A 381 14.52 1.21 9.51
CA ASP A 381 15.72 1.70 8.85
C ASP A 381 16.83 0.66 8.82
N LEU A 382 17.15 0.11 10.00
CA LEU A 382 18.22 -0.88 10.13
C LEU A 382 17.90 -2.13 9.32
N THR A 383 16.65 -2.60 9.35
CA THR A 383 16.22 -3.80 8.63
C THR A 383 16.17 -3.58 7.12
N SER A 384 15.71 -2.41 6.66
CA SER A 384 15.76 -2.05 5.23
C SER A 384 17.20 -2.00 4.70
N LEU A 385 18.11 -1.37 5.45
CA LEU A 385 19.54 -1.36 5.10
C LEU A 385 20.13 -2.76 5.13
N LEU A 386 19.82 -3.54 6.17
CA LEU A 386 20.33 -4.90 6.33
C LEU A 386 19.99 -5.74 5.11
N MET A 387 18.75 -5.66 4.63
CA MET A 387 18.26 -6.36 3.44
C MET A 387 18.97 -5.92 2.15
N GLY A 388 19.11 -4.62 1.90
CA GLY A 388 19.75 -4.12 0.68
C GLY A 388 21.26 -4.40 0.65
N VAL A 389 21.94 -4.20 1.77
CA VAL A 389 23.40 -4.36 1.88
C VAL A 389 23.79 -5.84 1.84
N SER A 390 23.01 -6.75 2.44
CA SER A 390 23.27 -8.19 2.39
C SER A 390 23.20 -8.75 0.97
N GLU A 391 22.20 -8.35 0.18
CA GLU A 391 22.10 -8.77 -1.22
C GLU A 391 23.24 -8.20 -2.08
N LEU A 392 23.58 -6.91 -1.90
CA LEU A 392 24.68 -6.30 -2.64
C LEU A 392 26.01 -6.99 -2.34
N LYS A 393 26.26 -7.34 -1.07
CA LYS A 393 27.46 -8.09 -0.67
C LYS A 393 27.62 -9.35 -1.52
N THR A 394 26.55 -10.08 -1.81
CA THR A 394 26.61 -11.32 -2.61
C THR A 394 27.00 -11.06 -4.05
N ILE A 395 26.34 -10.11 -4.73
CA ILE A 395 26.62 -9.85 -6.16
C ILE A 395 27.93 -9.08 -6.38
N SER A 396 28.47 -8.43 -5.36
CA SER A 396 29.75 -7.71 -5.42
C SER A 396 30.97 -8.58 -5.15
N ASP A 397 30.81 -9.89 -4.87
CA ASP A 397 31.93 -10.81 -4.60
C ASP A 397 32.92 -10.87 -5.79
N PRO A 398 34.18 -10.40 -5.62
CA PRO A 398 35.18 -10.43 -6.68
C PRO A 398 35.60 -11.86 -7.07
N GLN A 399 35.37 -12.85 -6.20
CA GLN A 399 35.62 -14.27 -6.46
C GLN A 399 34.37 -15.01 -6.95
N GLY A 400 33.26 -14.30 -7.15
CA GLY A 400 32.00 -14.83 -7.66
C GLY A 400 32.12 -15.36 -9.10
N GLN A 401 31.03 -15.92 -9.62
CA GLN A 401 30.99 -16.37 -11.02
C GLN A 401 30.61 -15.22 -11.97
N PRO A 402 31.13 -15.23 -13.21
CA PRO A 402 30.63 -14.33 -14.24
C PRO A 402 29.10 -14.44 -14.40
N PRO A 403 28.43 -13.34 -14.73
CA PRO A 403 29.03 -12.08 -15.19
C PRO A 403 29.15 -10.99 -14.11
N TYR A 404 28.83 -11.25 -12.84
CA TYR A 404 28.93 -10.23 -11.78
C TYR A 404 30.38 -9.79 -11.52
N ASN A 405 31.32 -10.74 -11.48
CA ASN A 405 32.75 -10.46 -11.32
C ASN A 405 33.39 -9.79 -12.58
N ASP A 406 32.63 -9.58 -13.65
CA ASP A 406 33.03 -8.73 -14.76
C ASP A 406 32.76 -7.24 -14.48
N VAL A 407 31.81 -6.96 -13.59
CA VAL A 407 31.42 -5.61 -13.14
C VAL A 407 32.13 -5.23 -11.85
N PHE A 408 32.18 -6.15 -10.88
CA PHE A 408 32.78 -5.95 -9.57
C PHE A 408 34.14 -6.64 -9.45
N GLY A 409 35.14 -5.95 -8.89
CA GLY A 409 36.42 -6.55 -8.51
C GLY A 409 37.64 -5.66 -8.74
N ASP A 410 38.82 -6.25 -8.58
CA ASP A 410 40.10 -5.57 -8.78
C ASP A 410 40.25 -5.12 -10.25
N ASP A 411 40.55 -3.84 -10.46
CA ASP A 411 40.67 -3.20 -11.78
C ASP A 411 39.40 -3.31 -12.66
N LYS A 412 38.22 -3.45 -12.04
CA LYS A 412 36.90 -3.46 -12.71
C LYS A 412 36.21 -2.10 -12.65
N LEU A 413 35.00 -2.02 -13.23
CA LEU A 413 34.16 -0.82 -13.18
C LEU A 413 33.85 -0.41 -11.75
N ILE A 414 33.40 -1.39 -10.94
CA ILE A 414 33.09 -1.19 -9.54
C ILE A 414 34.20 -1.85 -8.70
N PRO A 415 34.87 -1.07 -7.82
CA PRO A 415 35.99 -1.58 -7.04
C PRO A 415 35.59 -2.72 -6.08
N ALA A 416 36.52 -3.65 -5.81
CA ALA A 416 36.31 -4.77 -4.90
C ALA A 416 35.99 -4.33 -3.47
N GLU A 417 36.40 -3.12 -3.06
CA GLU A 417 36.13 -2.55 -1.75
C GLU A 417 34.64 -2.45 -1.43
N VAL A 418 33.76 -2.38 -2.44
CA VAL A 418 32.30 -2.37 -2.23
C VAL A 418 31.84 -3.66 -1.53
N HIS A 419 32.43 -4.80 -1.85
CA HIS A 419 32.14 -6.08 -1.20
C HIS A 419 32.52 -6.04 0.28
N GLU A 420 33.75 -5.62 0.58
CA GLU A 420 34.28 -5.56 1.94
C GLU A 420 33.49 -4.55 2.80
N ILE A 421 33.17 -3.36 2.27
CA ILE A 421 32.38 -2.36 2.99
C ILE A 421 30.97 -2.89 3.25
N SER A 422 30.35 -3.57 2.28
CA SER A 422 29.02 -4.16 2.46
C SER A 422 29.02 -5.21 3.57
N TRP A 423 30.06 -6.05 3.64
CA TRP A 423 30.25 -6.99 4.74
C TRP A 423 30.36 -6.29 6.10
N GLU A 424 31.23 -5.27 6.20
CA GLU A 424 31.42 -4.50 7.43
C GLU A 424 30.11 -3.82 7.88
N LEU A 425 29.34 -3.28 6.94
CA LEU A 425 28.05 -2.66 7.21
C LEU A 425 27.02 -3.66 7.72
N VAL A 426 26.89 -4.85 7.12
CA VAL A 426 25.98 -5.90 7.65
C VAL A 426 26.34 -6.27 9.08
N THR A 427 27.63 -6.42 9.38
CA THR A 427 28.10 -6.72 10.73
C THR A 427 27.72 -5.61 11.70
N LEU A 428 27.94 -4.33 11.33
CA LEU A 428 27.57 -3.17 12.14
C LEU A 428 26.05 -3.05 12.34
N LEU A 429 25.26 -3.29 11.29
CA LEU A 429 23.80 -3.23 11.35
C LEU A 429 23.24 -4.27 12.31
N LEU A 430 23.80 -5.49 12.35
CA LEU A 430 23.43 -6.51 13.33
C LEU A 430 23.88 -6.15 14.75
N GLU A 431 25.05 -5.53 14.91
CA GLU A 431 25.48 -4.97 16.21
C GLU A 431 24.52 -3.89 16.70
N ASN A 432 24.10 -2.98 15.82
CA ASN A 432 23.13 -1.92 16.12
C ASN A 432 21.75 -2.51 16.45
N LEU A 433 21.27 -3.48 15.66
CA LEU A 433 20.00 -4.16 15.92
C LEU A 433 19.99 -4.81 17.31
N ASN A 434 21.06 -5.54 17.66
CA ASN A 434 21.18 -6.19 18.96
C ASN A 434 21.36 -5.18 20.12
N ALA A 435 22.03 -4.06 19.89
CA ALA A 435 22.30 -3.08 20.93
C ALA A 435 21.11 -2.14 21.18
N LEU A 436 20.43 -1.71 20.12
CA LEU A 436 19.45 -0.64 20.14
C LEU A 436 18.01 -1.15 20.04
N HIS A 437 17.75 -2.37 19.56
CA HIS A 437 16.38 -2.84 19.32
C HIS A 437 16.04 -4.18 19.95
N TRP A 438 16.98 -4.87 20.59
CA TRP A 438 16.72 -6.18 21.19
C TRP A 438 16.19 -6.06 22.62
N ASP A 439 14.98 -6.57 22.84
CA ASP A 439 14.40 -6.81 24.15
C ASP A 439 14.68 -8.25 24.60
N SER A 440 15.65 -8.39 25.51
CA SER A 440 16.03 -9.70 26.05
C SER A 440 15.00 -10.34 26.99
N THR A 441 14.10 -9.54 27.58
CA THR A 441 13.06 -10.01 28.50
C THR A 441 11.99 -10.75 27.73
N HIS A 442 11.52 -10.11 26.65
CA HIS A 442 10.46 -10.64 25.78
C HIS A 442 10.99 -11.50 24.64
N ARG A 443 12.31 -11.55 24.46
CA ARG A 443 13.00 -12.20 23.32
C ARG A 443 12.48 -11.69 21.98
N THR A 444 12.27 -10.38 21.88
CA THR A 444 11.79 -9.77 20.64
C THR A 444 12.48 -8.44 20.31
N LEU A 445 12.27 -7.94 19.10
CA LEU A 445 12.74 -6.62 18.69
C LEU A 445 11.69 -5.56 19.05
N TYR A 446 12.09 -4.30 19.20
CA TYR A 446 11.20 -3.15 19.34
C TYR A 446 11.54 -2.03 18.35
N GLU A 447 10.57 -1.17 18.06
CA GLU A 447 10.60 -0.32 16.87
C GLU A 447 11.52 0.89 16.96
N ILE A 448 11.44 1.67 18.05
CA ILE A 448 12.15 2.95 18.18
C ILE A 448 13.01 2.94 19.44
N ASN A 449 14.28 3.31 19.29
CA ASN A 449 15.19 3.58 20.40
C ASN A 449 15.53 5.07 20.39
N SER A 450 15.10 5.79 21.44
CA SER A 450 15.31 7.23 21.51
C SER A 450 16.65 7.59 22.12
N LEU A 451 17.47 8.33 21.36
CA LEU A 451 18.84 8.71 21.74
C LEU A 451 18.95 10.21 22.09
N GLU A 452 17.93 11.03 21.79
CA GLU A 452 17.97 12.48 22.07
C GLU A 452 17.63 12.86 23.51
N LYS A 453 16.84 12.04 24.22
CA LYS A 453 16.35 12.36 25.58
C LYS A 453 17.45 12.49 26.63
N GLU A 454 18.66 12.02 26.38
CA GLU A 454 19.78 12.09 27.33
C GLU A 454 20.68 13.33 27.17
N ARG A 455 20.55 14.10 26.09
CA ARG A 455 21.46 15.24 25.81
C ARG A 455 21.02 16.61 26.34
N ASN A 456 19.76 16.80 26.71
CA ASN A 456 19.23 18.08 27.21
C ASN A 456 19.32 18.24 28.75
N ALA A 457 20.32 17.65 29.40
CA ALA A 457 20.49 17.70 30.86
C ALA A 457 21.52 18.75 31.34
N GLU A 458 21.29 20.05 31.08
CA GLU A 458 21.81 21.12 31.97
C GLU A 458 20.90 21.35 33.20
N ALA A 459 19.74 20.70 33.26
CA ALA A 459 18.94 20.58 34.47
C ALA A 459 19.35 19.30 35.23
N PRO A 460 19.58 19.34 36.56
CA PRO A 460 19.81 18.13 37.34
C PRO A 460 18.53 17.30 37.33
N VAL A 461 18.52 16.26 36.50
CA VAL A 461 17.50 15.22 36.48
C VAL A 461 17.60 14.49 37.82
N GLN A 462 16.54 14.57 38.63
CA GLN A 462 16.35 13.60 39.71
C GLN A 462 16.29 12.22 39.06
N PRO A 463 16.87 11.17 39.65
CA PRO A 463 16.71 9.82 39.13
C PRO A 463 15.21 9.50 39.12
N SER A 464 14.57 9.63 37.96
CA SER A 464 13.33 8.92 37.70
C SER A 464 13.70 7.45 37.70
N ASP A 465 12.87 6.63 38.32
CA ASP A 465 12.96 5.18 38.17
C ASP A 465 13.04 4.85 36.67
N ASN A 466 14.14 4.20 36.26
CA ASN A 466 14.35 3.70 34.90
C ASN A 466 13.40 2.52 34.63
N GLY A 467 12.09 2.78 34.51
CA GLY A 467 11.05 1.74 34.40
C GLY A 467 10.03 1.89 33.27
N ASP A 468 9.75 3.10 32.76
CA ASP A 468 8.53 3.33 31.97
C ASP A 468 8.79 3.95 30.58
N GLN A 469 9.65 3.33 29.77
CA GLN A 469 9.53 3.47 28.31
C GLN A 469 8.96 2.15 27.78
N GLU A 470 7.64 2.13 27.53
CA GLU A 470 6.94 0.96 27.02
C GLU A 470 7.41 0.71 25.59
N ASN A 471 8.34 -0.23 25.42
CA ASN A 471 8.80 -0.65 24.11
C ASN A 471 7.62 -1.26 23.33
N VAL A 472 7.56 -1.01 22.02
CA VAL A 472 6.48 -1.52 21.18
C VAL A 472 7.02 -2.27 19.98
N ILE A 473 6.25 -3.25 19.52
CA ILE A 473 6.53 -3.98 18.29
C ILE A 473 5.24 -4.31 17.55
N SER A 474 5.13 -3.85 16.31
CA SER A 474 4.08 -4.27 15.40
C SER A 474 4.43 -5.59 14.71
N THR A 475 3.40 -6.34 14.34
CA THR A 475 3.53 -7.56 13.55
C THR A 475 4.20 -7.30 12.20
N GLU A 476 3.96 -6.12 11.63
CA GLU A 476 4.61 -5.64 10.41
C GLU A 476 6.12 -5.49 10.59
N GLN A 477 6.57 -4.75 11.61
CA GLN A 477 7.99 -4.48 11.83
C GLN A 477 8.76 -5.74 12.22
N ALA A 478 8.14 -6.65 12.99
CA ALA A 478 8.69 -7.98 13.23
C ALA A 478 8.88 -8.76 11.91
N ALA A 479 7.92 -8.71 11.00
CA ALA A 479 8.02 -9.38 9.69
C ALA A 479 9.10 -8.76 8.79
N LEU A 480 9.18 -7.43 8.72
CA LEU A 480 10.23 -6.73 7.95
C LEU A 480 11.63 -7.06 8.48
N ALA A 481 11.79 -7.16 9.81
CA ALA A 481 13.02 -7.64 10.42
C ALA A 481 13.35 -9.08 10.01
N MET A 482 12.37 -9.99 10.04
CA MET A 482 12.59 -11.38 9.62
C MET A 482 12.95 -11.51 8.14
N ILE A 483 12.33 -10.72 7.25
CA ILE A 483 12.67 -10.68 5.81
C ILE A 483 14.12 -10.21 5.61
N ALA A 484 14.54 -9.17 6.33
CA ALA A 484 15.91 -8.68 6.26
C ALA A 484 16.92 -9.71 6.79
N LEU A 485 16.60 -10.36 7.91
CA LEU A 485 17.44 -11.40 8.52
C LEU A 485 17.52 -12.67 7.65
N GLU A 486 16.46 -13.01 6.91
CA GLU A 486 16.48 -14.10 5.92
C GLU A 486 17.52 -13.82 4.83
N SER A 487 17.59 -12.59 4.33
CA SER A 487 18.62 -12.20 3.35
C SER A 487 20.02 -12.38 3.94
N VAL A 488 20.26 -11.98 5.19
CA VAL A 488 21.55 -12.24 5.87
C VAL A 488 21.83 -13.73 6.01
N TYR A 489 20.85 -14.52 6.45
CA TYR A 489 21.02 -15.97 6.60
C TYR A 489 21.41 -16.62 5.26
N THR A 490 20.81 -16.18 4.16
CA THR A 490 21.05 -16.74 2.82
C THR A 490 22.39 -16.29 2.22
N ASN A 491 22.80 -15.04 2.46
CA ASN A 491 23.91 -14.38 1.77
C ASN A 491 25.27 -14.47 2.47
N PHE A 492 25.36 -15.14 3.62
CA PHE A 492 26.61 -15.30 4.39
C PHE A 492 27.00 -16.77 4.70
N PRO A 493 26.92 -17.73 3.75
CA PRO A 493 27.29 -19.14 3.99
C PRO A 493 28.72 -19.38 4.46
N GLU A 494 29.62 -18.45 4.17
CA GLU A 494 31.02 -18.48 4.59
C GLU A 494 31.25 -17.97 6.03
N ASP A 495 30.26 -17.32 6.64
CA ASP A 495 30.28 -16.89 8.04
C ASP A 495 29.14 -17.56 8.84
N PRO A 496 29.40 -18.78 9.35
CA PRO A 496 28.42 -19.48 10.16
C PRO A 496 28.03 -18.74 11.44
N ALA A 497 28.84 -17.82 11.96
CA ALA A 497 28.49 -17.07 13.15
C ALA A 497 27.39 -16.04 12.83
N LEU A 498 27.54 -15.31 11.73
CA LEU A 498 26.50 -14.39 11.24
C LEU A 498 25.21 -15.14 10.86
N GLN A 499 25.31 -16.26 10.13
CA GLN A 499 24.11 -17.07 9.82
C GLN A 499 23.39 -17.55 11.07
N ASN A 500 24.14 -18.02 12.09
CA ASN A 500 23.53 -18.48 13.33
C ASN A 500 22.92 -17.33 14.14
N ALA A 501 23.52 -16.13 14.12
CA ALA A 501 22.95 -14.94 14.75
C ALA A 501 21.62 -14.55 14.08
N ALA A 502 21.61 -14.46 12.74
CA ALA A 502 20.39 -14.17 11.98
C ALA A 502 19.31 -15.24 12.22
N LYS A 503 19.67 -16.52 12.14
CA LYS A 503 18.75 -17.63 12.41
C LYS A 503 18.18 -17.59 13.83
N THR A 504 18.98 -17.25 14.83
CA THR A 504 18.50 -17.15 16.22
C THR A 504 17.45 -16.05 16.35
N LEU A 505 17.73 -14.86 15.81
CA LEU A 505 16.78 -13.75 15.80
C LEU A 505 15.49 -14.12 15.04
N ILE A 506 15.58 -14.77 13.89
CA ILE A 506 14.41 -15.23 13.12
C ILE A 506 13.55 -16.19 13.95
N VAL A 507 14.16 -17.16 14.63
CA VAL A 507 13.43 -18.11 15.48
C VAL A 507 12.78 -17.39 16.66
N ASP A 508 13.50 -16.48 17.32
CA ASP A 508 12.97 -15.71 18.45
C ASP A 508 11.79 -14.81 18.03
N GLN A 509 11.89 -14.13 16.88
CA GLN A 509 10.78 -13.36 16.31
C GLN A 509 9.59 -14.25 15.93
N ALA A 510 9.83 -15.40 15.29
CA ALA A 510 8.78 -16.33 14.91
C ALA A 510 8.04 -16.90 16.12
N ASP A 511 8.78 -17.26 17.18
CA ASP A 511 8.21 -17.75 18.43
C ASP A 511 7.42 -16.65 19.14
N PHE A 512 7.92 -15.42 19.17
CA PHE A 512 7.16 -14.29 19.71
C PHE A 512 5.86 -14.06 18.93
N LEU A 513 5.90 -14.04 17.59
CA LEU A 513 4.71 -13.90 16.76
C LEU A 513 3.69 -15.02 17.02
N LEU A 514 4.16 -16.27 17.11
CA LEU A 514 3.32 -17.45 17.29
C LEU A 514 2.60 -17.46 18.64
N HIS A 515 3.28 -17.07 19.73
CA HIS A 515 2.75 -17.21 21.09
C HIS A 515 2.13 -15.93 21.63
N ALA A 516 2.62 -14.75 21.22
CA ALA A 516 2.16 -13.47 21.73
C ALA A 516 1.21 -12.75 20.76
N LEU A 517 1.44 -12.86 19.45
CA LEU A 517 0.72 -12.05 18.46
C LEU A 517 -0.27 -12.84 17.59
N ARG A 518 -0.50 -14.12 17.89
CA ARG A 518 -1.41 -14.97 17.11
C ARG A 518 -2.43 -15.64 18.00
N ASN A 519 -3.69 -15.58 17.60
CA ASN A 519 -4.76 -16.35 18.21
C ASN A 519 -4.65 -17.83 17.77
N GLU A 520 -4.52 -18.74 18.72
CA GLU A 520 -4.38 -20.17 18.45
C GLU A 520 -5.67 -20.81 17.89
N GLU A 521 -6.85 -20.25 18.18
CA GLU A 521 -8.13 -20.86 17.81
C GLU A 521 -8.47 -20.68 16.32
N ASP A 522 -8.29 -19.46 15.80
CA ASP A 522 -8.65 -19.09 14.42
C ASP A 522 -7.43 -18.76 13.55
N GLY A 523 -6.24 -18.59 14.14
CA GLY A 523 -5.02 -18.22 13.44
C GLY A 523 -4.87 -16.73 13.14
N ALA A 524 -5.77 -15.88 13.65
CA ALA A 524 -5.72 -14.43 13.43
C ALA A 524 -4.48 -13.81 14.09
N MET A 525 -3.80 -12.93 13.37
CA MET A 525 -2.71 -12.09 13.90
C MET A 525 -3.27 -10.81 14.51
N VAL A 526 -2.75 -10.42 15.67
CA VAL A 526 -2.91 -9.06 16.21
C VAL A 526 -1.96 -8.10 15.50
N ASN A 527 -2.19 -6.80 15.65
CA ASN A 527 -1.39 -5.80 14.92
C ASN A 527 -0.01 -5.54 15.54
N GLY A 528 0.19 -5.91 16.81
CA GLY A 528 1.41 -5.66 17.57
C GLY A 528 1.19 -5.86 19.07
N ALA A 529 2.17 -5.50 19.87
CA ALA A 529 2.09 -5.48 21.32
C ALA A 529 2.93 -4.36 21.94
N GLN A 530 2.53 -3.94 23.14
CA GLN A 530 3.39 -3.25 24.08
C GLN A 530 4.15 -4.28 24.92
N LEU A 531 5.42 -4.00 25.17
CA LEU A 531 6.36 -4.85 25.88
C LEU A 531 6.53 -4.34 27.32
N THR A 532 5.49 -4.54 28.14
CA THR A 532 5.50 -4.21 29.58
C THR A 532 6.02 -5.40 30.40
N ASP A 533 5.86 -5.44 31.73
CA ASP A 533 6.19 -6.64 32.54
C ASP A 533 5.43 -7.89 32.05
N ASP A 534 4.20 -7.70 31.56
CA ASP A 534 3.44 -8.68 30.80
C ASP A 534 3.30 -8.19 29.35
N ILE A 535 3.35 -9.09 28.36
CA ILE A 535 3.12 -8.70 26.97
C ILE A 535 1.66 -8.29 26.82
N GLU A 536 1.40 -7.08 26.34
CA GLU A 536 0.06 -6.55 26.11
C GLU A 536 -0.21 -6.43 24.58
N PRO A 537 -0.83 -7.46 23.96
CA PRO A 537 -1.23 -7.39 22.56
C PRO A 537 -2.19 -6.23 22.30
N TYR A 538 -2.00 -5.52 21.19
CA TYR A 538 -2.90 -4.44 20.80
C TYR A 538 -4.32 -4.96 20.58
N SER A 539 -5.25 -4.45 21.38
CA SER A 539 -6.69 -4.60 21.15
C SER A 539 -7.13 -3.60 20.10
N GLY A 540 -7.76 -4.05 19.02
CA GLY A 540 -8.24 -3.16 17.97
C GLY A 540 -8.70 -3.89 16.72
N ILE A 541 -8.90 -3.13 15.65
CA ILE A 541 -9.34 -3.68 14.38
C ILE A 541 -8.25 -4.60 13.81
N THR A 542 -8.61 -5.85 13.52
CA THR A 542 -7.72 -6.80 12.84
C THR A 542 -7.41 -6.33 11.42
N THR A 543 -6.13 -6.20 11.07
CA THR A 543 -5.69 -5.66 9.77
C THR A 543 -5.17 -6.72 8.82
N LEU A 544 -5.30 -6.43 7.51
CA LEU A 544 -4.72 -7.24 6.44
C LEU A 544 -3.20 -7.31 6.55
N LEU A 545 -2.57 -6.18 6.89
CA LEU A 545 -1.12 -6.06 6.99
C LEU A 545 -0.56 -7.01 8.05
N ALA A 546 -1.19 -7.09 9.22
CA ALA A 546 -0.80 -8.03 10.27
C ALA A 546 -0.94 -9.49 9.84
N GLN A 547 -2.02 -9.84 9.11
CA GLN A 547 -2.20 -11.22 8.62
C GLN A 547 -1.12 -11.59 7.60
N ALA A 548 -0.89 -10.72 6.61
CA ALA A 548 0.13 -10.95 5.58
C ALA A 548 1.54 -11.02 6.18
N ALA A 549 1.86 -10.13 7.11
CA ALA A 549 3.12 -10.11 7.85
C ALA A 549 3.33 -11.41 8.66
N GLY A 550 2.30 -11.89 9.36
CA GLY A 550 2.36 -13.15 10.10
C GLY A 550 2.58 -14.37 9.20
N ILE A 551 1.82 -14.48 8.10
CA ILE A 551 2.00 -15.56 7.11
C ILE A 551 3.43 -15.58 6.61
N ARG A 552 3.95 -14.41 6.19
CA ARG A 552 5.28 -14.30 5.62
C ARG A 552 6.36 -14.69 6.61
N SER A 553 6.28 -14.18 7.84
CA SER A 553 7.21 -14.48 8.93
C SER A 553 7.27 -15.97 9.26
N LEU A 554 6.10 -16.61 9.39
CA LEU A 554 6.02 -18.03 9.72
C LEU A 554 6.55 -18.91 8.57
N LEU A 555 6.35 -18.51 7.32
CA LEU A 555 6.94 -19.20 6.17
C LEU A 555 8.47 -19.07 6.13
N ILE A 556 9.03 -17.90 6.41
CA ILE A 556 10.49 -17.71 6.54
C ILE A 556 11.06 -18.63 7.62
N ALA A 557 10.43 -18.63 8.80
CA ALA A 557 10.83 -19.50 9.91
C ALA A 557 10.78 -20.99 9.51
N TYR A 558 9.72 -21.40 8.81
CA TYR A 558 9.61 -22.76 8.27
C TYR A 558 10.72 -23.09 7.27
N GLN A 559 11.00 -22.21 6.30
CA GLN A 559 12.02 -22.44 5.27
C GLN A 559 13.42 -22.59 5.88
N ILE A 560 13.73 -21.84 6.94
CA ILE A 560 15.05 -21.84 7.61
C ILE A 560 15.21 -22.99 8.62
N THR A 561 14.14 -23.37 9.31
CA THR A 561 14.18 -24.38 10.39
C THR A 561 13.74 -25.78 9.94
N GLY A 562 12.85 -25.86 8.95
CA GLY A 562 12.13 -27.07 8.58
C GLY A 562 11.04 -27.47 9.58
N ASP A 563 10.75 -26.66 10.59
CA ASP A 563 9.76 -26.97 11.62
C ASP A 563 8.33 -26.82 11.09
N GLN A 564 7.60 -27.92 11.07
CA GLN A 564 6.22 -27.98 10.57
C GLN A 564 5.26 -27.13 11.41
N MET A 565 5.60 -26.83 12.68
CA MET A 565 4.78 -25.96 13.53
C MET A 565 4.52 -24.60 12.87
N TYR A 566 5.57 -23.95 12.34
CA TYR A 566 5.42 -22.65 11.68
C TYR A 566 4.63 -22.76 10.38
N LEU A 567 4.84 -23.84 9.61
CA LEU A 567 4.07 -24.07 8.37
C LEU A 567 2.57 -24.23 8.66
N GLU A 568 2.20 -25.02 9.68
CA GLU A 568 0.80 -25.21 10.05
C GLU A 568 0.18 -23.92 10.60
N ALA A 569 0.93 -23.15 11.39
CA ALA A 569 0.49 -21.83 11.84
C ALA A 569 0.26 -20.86 10.67
N ALA A 570 1.16 -20.83 9.68
CA ALA A 570 1.03 -20.01 8.47
C ALA A 570 -0.21 -20.40 7.65
N LYS A 571 -0.47 -21.71 7.49
CA LYS A 571 -1.68 -22.20 6.79
C LYS A 571 -2.96 -21.79 7.50
N GLN A 572 -3.00 -21.85 8.83
CA GLN A 572 -4.16 -21.41 9.61
C GLN A 572 -4.40 -19.90 9.46
N THR A 573 -3.35 -19.08 9.57
CA THR A 573 -3.45 -17.63 9.36
C THR A 573 -3.85 -17.29 7.91
N ALA A 574 -3.35 -18.04 6.92
CA ALA A 574 -3.79 -17.91 5.53
C ALA A 574 -5.26 -18.28 5.34
N ALA A 575 -5.75 -19.34 5.98
CA ALA A 575 -7.16 -19.70 5.94
C ALA A 575 -8.04 -18.60 6.56
N PHE A 576 -7.61 -17.99 7.67
CA PHE A 576 -8.29 -16.84 8.26
C PHE A 576 -8.33 -15.63 7.31
N LEU A 577 -7.19 -15.30 6.68
CA LEU A 577 -7.11 -14.23 5.67
C LEU A 577 -8.08 -14.48 4.51
N GLU A 578 -8.05 -15.66 3.91
CA GLU A 578 -8.89 -16.01 2.75
C GLU A 578 -10.39 -16.01 3.08
N THR A 579 -10.77 -16.46 4.28
CA THR A 579 -12.18 -16.57 4.66
C THR A 579 -12.78 -15.26 5.18
N THR A 580 -11.96 -14.38 5.75
CA THR A 580 -12.43 -13.20 6.48
C THR A 580 -12.21 -11.90 5.73
N PHE A 581 -11.06 -11.78 5.05
CA PHE A 581 -10.66 -10.54 4.38
C PHE A 581 -11.02 -10.49 2.92
N TRP A 582 -11.19 -11.62 2.23
CA TRP A 582 -11.59 -11.59 0.82
C TRP A 582 -12.99 -10.97 0.67
N ASP A 583 -13.08 -9.91 -0.13
CA ASP A 583 -14.34 -9.31 -0.58
C ASP A 583 -14.66 -9.87 -1.98
N PRO A 584 -15.63 -10.79 -2.10
CA PRO A 584 -15.95 -11.42 -3.38
C PRO A 584 -16.65 -10.49 -4.37
N ASP A 585 -17.25 -9.39 -3.90
CA ASP A 585 -17.95 -8.44 -4.77
C ASP A 585 -16.94 -7.47 -5.41
N LEU A 586 -15.99 -7.00 -4.62
CA LEU A 586 -14.93 -6.10 -5.09
C LEU A 586 -13.70 -6.83 -5.65
N GLU A 587 -13.60 -8.14 -5.44
CA GLU A 587 -12.46 -8.98 -5.84
C GLU A 587 -11.11 -8.47 -5.26
N VAL A 588 -11.15 -8.01 -4.01
CA VAL A 588 -9.99 -7.48 -3.26
C VAL A 588 -10.01 -7.96 -1.81
N TYR A 589 -8.88 -7.86 -1.12
CA TYR A 589 -8.84 -8.07 0.33
C TYR A 589 -9.21 -6.79 1.07
N LYS A 590 -10.20 -6.85 1.96
CA LYS A 590 -10.46 -5.83 3.00
C LYS A 590 -9.13 -5.45 3.66
N THR A 591 -8.92 -4.19 3.98
CA THR A 591 -7.67 -3.79 4.68
C THR A 591 -7.79 -3.94 6.19
N ALA A 592 -9.03 -4.02 6.70
CA ALA A 592 -9.35 -4.15 8.12
C ALA A 592 -10.76 -4.76 8.29
N ILE A 593 -10.96 -5.57 9.32
CA ILE A 593 -12.29 -6.14 9.63
C ILE A 593 -13.21 -5.03 10.19
N GLY A 594 -14.44 -4.91 9.67
CA GLY A 594 -15.39 -3.89 10.13
C GLY A 594 -15.14 -2.48 9.57
N GLY A 595 -14.11 -2.29 8.73
CA GLY A 595 -13.90 -1.03 8.03
C GLY A 595 -14.91 -0.83 6.90
N SER A 596 -15.47 0.38 6.77
CA SER A 596 -16.37 0.75 5.66
C SER A 596 -15.63 1.17 4.37
N GLN A 597 -14.30 1.20 4.40
CA GLN A 597 -13.41 1.58 3.30
C GLN A 597 -12.14 0.74 3.36
N TYR A 598 -11.54 0.47 2.20
CA TYR A 598 -10.30 -0.30 2.09
C TYR A 598 -9.15 0.66 1.75
N HIS A 599 -8.18 0.77 2.66
CA HIS A 599 -7.06 1.71 2.61
C HIS A 599 -5.77 0.99 2.24
N TYR A 600 -5.41 1.01 0.96
CA TYR A 600 -4.20 0.39 0.47
C TYR A 600 -3.05 1.37 0.49
N THR A 601 -1.88 0.89 0.92
CA THR A 601 -0.59 1.56 0.82
C THR A 601 0.35 0.65 0.04
N PRO A 602 1.46 1.16 -0.51
CA PRO A 602 2.51 0.31 -1.07
C PRO A 602 2.93 -0.80 -0.11
N LEU A 603 3.08 -0.48 1.18
CA LEU A 603 3.50 -1.44 2.18
C LEU A 603 2.50 -2.59 2.38
N ASN A 604 1.23 -2.30 2.65
CA ASN A 604 0.25 -3.38 2.88
C ASN A 604 -0.07 -4.17 1.61
N THR A 605 -0.01 -3.53 0.45
CA THR A 605 -0.23 -4.19 -0.85
C THR A 605 0.94 -5.10 -1.17
N GLY A 606 2.18 -4.60 -1.04
CA GLY A 606 3.41 -5.36 -1.23
C GLY A 606 3.52 -6.54 -0.26
N MET A 607 3.26 -6.32 1.03
CA MET A 607 3.29 -7.37 2.05
C MET A 607 2.27 -8.48 1.76
N THR A 608 1.05 -8.10 1.32
CA THR A 608 -0.01 -9.05 0.95
C THR A 608 0.40 -9.87 -0.28
N ILE A 609 0.85 -9.21 -1.35
CA ILE A 609 1.33 -9.88 -2.57
C ILE A 609 2.50 -10.82 -2.24
N GLY A 610 3.45 -10.38 -1.43
CA GLY A 610 4.58 -11.18 -0.97
C GLY A 610 4.15 -12.40 -0.16
N ALA A 611 3.23 -12.24 0.79
CA ALA A 611 2.70 -13.37 1.57
C ALA A 611 1.99 -14.41 0.69
N LEU A 612 1.16 -13.97 -0.26
CA LEU A 612 0.48 -14.86 -1.22
C LEU A 612 1.47 -15.56 -2.15
N ARG A 613 2.50 -14.85 -2.64
CA ARG A 613 3.60 -15.42 -3.43
C ARG A 613 4.33 -16.52 -2.66
N GLU A 614 4.73 -16.27 -1.41
CA GLU A 614 5.44 -17.25 -0.59
C GLU A 614 4.56 -18.47 -0.26
N LEU A 615 3.26 -18.29 -0.04
CA LEU A 615 2.31 -19.40 0.13
C LEU A 615 2.24 -20.29 -1.12
N LEU A 616 2.17 -19.68 -2.31
CA LEU A 616 2.19 -20.41 -3.58
C LEU A 616 3.52 -21.15 -3.76
N ALA A 617 4.66 -20.50 -3.48
CA ALA A 617 5.99 -21.08 -3.60
C ALA A 617 6.22 -22.26 -2.62
N ALA A 618 5.70 -22.16 -1.40
CA ALA A 618 5.80 -23.21 -0.40
C ALA A 618 4.92 -24.45 -0.71
N ASN A 619 4.04 -24.37 -1.72
CA ASN A 619 3.01 -25.38 -2.01
C ASN A 619 2.23 -25.77 -0.73
N ALA A 620 2.04 -24.77 0.14
CA ALA A 620 1.48 -24.92 1.49
C ALA A 620 -0.05 -25.04 1.55
N PRO A 621 -0.85 -24.34 0.72
CA PRO A 621 -2.29 -24.30 0.92
C PRO A 621 -3.01 -25.49 0.23
N GLU A 622 -4.10 -25.96 0.83
CA GLU A 622 -5.00 -26.93 0.19
C GLU A 622 -5.74 -26.34 -1.03
N ASN A 623 -5.84 -25.00 -1.11
CA ASN A 623 -6.59 -24.22 -2.09
C ASN A 623 -5.71 -23.38 -3.04
N LEU A 624 -4.60 -23.93 -3.54
CA LEU A 624 -3.65 -23.23 -4.43
C LEU A 624 -4.31 -22.49 -5.61
N GLU A 625 -5.32 -23.09 -6.24
CA GLU A 625 -6.04 -22.49 -7.37
C GLU A 625 -6.74 -21.19 -6.97
N GLN A 626 -7.43 -21.22 -5.81
CA GLN A 626 -8.13 -20.06 -5.28
C GLN A 626 -7.16 -18.93 -4.94
N ILE A 627 -6.05 -19.24 -4.26
CA ILE A 627 -5.04 -18.25 -3.86
C ILE A 627 -4.38 -17.62 -5.10
N SER A 628 -4.07 -18.42 -6.12
CA SER A 628 -3.54 -17.93 -7.39
C SER A 628 -4.52 -16.98 -8.10
N GLN A 629 -5.81 -17.33 -8.10
CA GLN A 629 -6.87 -16.49 -8.66
C GLN A 629 -7.02 -15.18 -7.88
N HIS A 630 -7.14 -15.24 -6.55
CA HIS A 630 -7.29 -14.07 -5.69
C HIS A 630 -6.05 -13.16 -5.76
N THR A 631 -4.85 -13.71 -5.88
CA THR A 631 -3.61 -12.92 -6.09
C THR A 631 -3.68 -12.13 -7.40
N SER A 632 -4.10 -12.80 -8.48
CA SER A 632 -4.23 -12.16 -9.80
C SER A 632 -5.30 -11.05 -9.79
N GLN A 633 -6.46 -11.33 -9.18
CA GLN A 633 -7.54 -10.36 -9.03
C GLN A 633 -7.10 -9.18 -8.15
N PHE A 634 -6.53 -9.44 -6.97
CA PHE A 634 -6.08 -8.39 -6.07
C PHE A 634 -5.07 -7.44 -6.73
N PHE A 635 -4.07 -7.97 -7.45
CA PHE A 635 -3.13 -7.16 -8.22
C PHE A 635 -3.83 -6.35 -9.31
N GLU A 636 -4.66 -6.99 -10.14
CA GLU A 636 -5.35 -6.33 -11.25
C GLU A 636 -6.26 -5.20 -10.74
N TYR A 637 -6.96 -5.39 -9.64
CA TYR A 637 -7.83 -4.36 -9.09
C TYR A 637 -7.06 -3.28 -8.36
N VAL A 638 -6.30 -3.62 -7.33
CA VAL A 638 -5.67 -2.62 -6.45
C VAL A 638 -4.52 -1.90 -7.13
N VAL A 639 -3.64 -2.62 -7.84
CA VAL A 639 -2.43 -2.03 -8.44
C VAL A 639 -2.71 -1.44 -9.81
N GLU A 640 -3.36 -2.18 -10.71
CA GLU A 640 -3.56 -1.77 -12.11
C GLU A 640 -4.80 -0.88 -12.32
N ARG A 641 -6.02 -1.39 -12.03
CA ARG A 641 -7.27 -0.76 -12.50
C ARG A 641 -7.76 0.39 -11.62
N ILE A 642 -7.81 0.16 -10.31
CA ILE A 642 -8.29 1.13 -9.30
C ILE A 642 -7.12 2.06 -8.91
N GLY A 643 -5.89 1.51 -8.94
CA GLY A 643 -4.70 2.20 -9.43
C GLY A 643 -3.78 2.76 -8.35
N LEU A 644 -3.16 1.88 -7.55
CA LEU A 644 -1.99 2.27 -6.75
C LEU A 644 -0.84 2.70 -7.67
N GLN A 645 -0.75 2.14 -8.89
CA GLN A 645 0.17 2.58 -9.91
C GLN A 645 -0.36 3.82 -10.66
N LEU A 646 0.32 4.97 -10.51
CA LEU A 646 -0.14 6.26 -11.04
C LEU A 646 -0.13 6.33 -12.59
N SER A 647 0.71 5.53 -13.27
CA SER A 647 0.75 5.50 -14.74
C SER A 647 -0.56 5.03 -15.38
N GLU A 648 -1.31 4.17 -14.70
CA GLU A 648 -2.61 3.67 -15.18
C GLU A 648 -3.75 4.69 -14.96
N GLN A 649 -3.47 5.83 -14.33
CA GLN A 649 -4.48 6.77 -13.85
C GLN A 649 -4.57 8.10 -14.59
N ARG A 650 -3.79 8.31 -15.66
CA ARG A 650 -3.73 9.58 -16.41
C ARG A 650 -5.11 10.18 -16.73
N GLN A 651 -6.13 9.37 -16.90
CA GLN A 651 -7.51 9.78 -17.18
C GLN A 651 -8.28 10.46 -16.02
N LEU A 652 -7.91 10.24 -14.75
CA LEU A 652 -8.53 10.92 -13.59
C LEU A 652 -8.00 12.34 -13.42
N LEU A 653 -6.75 12.57 -13.81
CA LEU A 653 -6.03 13.84 -13.67
C LEU A 653 -6.25 14.76 -14.88
N GLU A 654 -6.41 14.18 -16.09
CA GLU A 654 -6.74 14.92 -17.33
C GLU A 654 -8.11 15.60 -17.33
N LEU A 655 -8.98 15.32 -16.34
CA LEU A 655 -10.30 15.93 -16.18
C LEU A 655 -10.27 17.19 -15.27
N GLN A 656 -9.11 17.56 -14.72
CA GLN A 656 -8.93 18.79 -13.94
C GLN A 656 -8.60 19.99 -14.86
N GLU A 657 -8.92 21.22 -14.44
CA GLU A 657 -8.78 22.43 -15.26
C GLU A 657 -7.32 22.75 -15.67
N ASP A 658 -6.33 22.10 -15.06
CA ASP A 658 -4.91 22.16 -15.42
C ASP A 658 -4.26 20.75 -15.26
N PRO A 659 -4.01 19.99 -16.35
CA PRO A 659 -3.61 18.59 -16.24
C PRO A 659 -2.16 18.46 -15.75
N GLN A 660 -1.99 18.19 -14.46
CA GLN A 660 -0.71 17.78 -13.90
C GLN A 660 -0.29 16.42 -14.48
N THR A 661 0.93 16.33 -15.00
CA THR A 661 1.50 15.05 -15.46
C THR A 661 2.18 14.38 -14.28
N LEU A 662 1.61 13.28 -13.78
CA LEU A 662 2.22 12.49 -12.71
C LEU A 662 3.21 11.45 -13.25
N ALA A 663 4.25 11.17 -12.47
CA ALA A 663 5.22 10.13 -12.74
C ALA A 663 4.64 8.71 -12.58
N PRO A 664 5.18 7.71 -13.30
CA PRO A 664 4.73 6.31 -13.28
C PRO A 664 5.21 5.55 -12.03
N VAL A 665 4.86 6.05 -10.85
CA VAL A 665 5.25 5.48 -9.54
C VAL A 665 4.03 5.07 -8.72
N LEU A 666 4.25 4.30 -7.66
CA LEU A 666 3.18 3.91 -6.74
C LEU A 666 2.72 5.09 -5.85
N ALA A 667 1.43 5.39 -5.81
CA ALA A 667 0.87 6.36 -4.87
C ALA A 667 1.07 5.90 -3.42
N ALA A 668 1.23 6.85 -2.50
CA ALA A 668 1.37 6.60 -1.07
C ALA A 668 0.14 5.91 -0.47
N ASP A 669 -1.05 6.23 -0.97
CA ASP A 669 -2.28 5.56 -0.57
C ASP A 669 -3.36 5.54 -1.66
N LEU A 670 -4.26 4.58 -1.52
CA LEU A 670 -5.45 4.39 -2.35
C LEU A 670 -6.60 3.96 -1.45
N ILE A 671 -7.75 4.62 -1.58
CA ILE A 671 -8.98 4.23 -0.89
C ILE A 671 -9.96 3.66 -1.90
N ILE A 672 -10.42 2.44 -1.63
CA ILE A 672 -11.50 1.76 -2.35
C ILE A 672 -12.73 1.70 -1.45
N GLN A 673 -13.89 2.05 -2.00
CA GLN A 673 -15.15 2.11 -1.26
C GLN A 673 -16.27 1.46 -2.07
N PRO A 674 -17.04 0.51 -1.53
CA PRO A 674 -18.20 -0.05 -2.21
C PRO A 674 -19.24 1.03 -2.61
N LEU A 675 -19.76 0.98 -3.84
CA LEU A 675 -20.82 1.82 -4.40
C LEU A 675 -22.15 1.33 -3.85
N GLY A 676 -23.00 2.28 -3.45
CA GLY A 676 -24.12 1.98 -2.56
C GLY A 676 -23.72 2.00 -1.09
N ILE A 677 -22.49 2.39 -0.75
CA ILE A 677 -22.25 3.12 0.48
C ILE A 677 -22.13 4.56 0.02
N ASP A 678 -23.25 5.28 -0.06
CA ASP A 678 -23.15 6.73 0.01
C ASP A 678 -22.53 7.00 1.38
N ILE A 679 -21.23 7.31 1.37
CA ILE A 679 -20.67 8.04 2.48
C ILE A 679 -21.38 9.37 2.38
N ASP A 680 -22.05 9.69 3.46
CA ASP A 680 -22.24 11.03 3.93
C ASP A 680 -20.86 11.72 4.11
N SER A 681 -20.11 11.89 3.00
CA SER A 681 -18.68 12.27 3.00
C SER A 681 -18.45 13.66 3.56
N ASP A 682 -19.54 14.40 3.73
CA ASP A 682 -19.55 15.79 4.10
C ASP A 682 -20.08 15.98 5.53
N VAL A 683 -20.60 14.93 6.19
CA VAL A 683 -21.04 15.00 7.60
C VAL A 683 -20.18 14.04 8.45
N PRO A 684 -19.35 14.59 9.34
CA PRO A 684 -18.52 13.81 10.24
C PRO A 684 -19.34 12.92 11.20
N GLN A 685 -18.88 11.69 11.46
CA GLN A 685 -19.41 10.76 12.46
C GLN A 685 -18.23 10.06 13.16
N PRO A 686 -18.42 9.39 14.32
CA PRO A 686 -17.36 8.61 14.94
C PRO A 686 -16.68 7.62 13.96
N GLY A 687 -15.35 7.55 13.98
CA GLY A 687 -14.55 6.73 13.06
C GLY A 687 -14.23 7.38 11.72
N SER A 688 -14.88 8.50 11.35
CA SER A 688 -14.52 9.27 10.15
C SER A 688 -13.15 9.93 10.31
N THR A 689 -12.42 10.08 9.19
CA THR A 689 -11.25 10.98 9.14
C THR A 689 -11.68 12.37 8.73
N VAL A 690 -11.19 13.37 9.45
CA VAL A 690 -11.37 14.79 9.16
C VAL A 690 -10.02 15.38 8.79
N ILE A 691 -10.02 16.33 7.86
CA ILE A 691 -8.82 17.00 7.40
C ILE A 691 -8.93 18.47 7.78
N TYR A 692 -8.02 18.93 8.64
CA TYR A 692 -7.80 20.34 8.87
C TYR A 692 -6.72 20.87 7.92
N ALA A 693 -6.92 22.08 7.41
CA ALA A 693 -5.92 22.82 6.67
C ALA A 693 -5.53 24.04 7.49
N ILE A 694 -4.29 24.06 7.98
CA ILE A 694 -3.71 25.19 8.70
C ILE A 694 -2.87 25.95 7.68
N SER A 695 -3.13 27.24 7.48
CA SER A 695 -2.33 28.02 6.55
C SER A 695 -1.98 29.40 7.11
N PHE A 696 -0.82 29.90 6.69
CA PHE A 696 -0.32 31.22 7.03
C PHE A 696 0.57 31.76 5.91
N THR A 697 0.83 33.06 5.96
CA THR A 697 1.78 33.76 5.07
C THR A 697 2.96 34.24 5.90
N GLU A 698 4.13 34.42 5.29
CA GLU A 698 5.32 34.92 6.00
C GLU A 698 5.06 36.28 6.67
N ASP A 699 4.24 37.14 6.05
CA ASP A 699 3.80 38.43 6.61
C ASP A 699 3.03 38.31 7.95
N ALA A 700 2.50 37.12 8.27
CA ALA A 700 1.85 36.86 9.54
C ALA A 700 2.85 36.65 10.70
N LEU A 701 4.12 36.35 10.40
CA LEU A 701 5.17 36.20 11.41
C LEU A 701 5.61 37.57 11.95
N THR A 702 5.94 37.61 13.24
CA THR A 702 6.57 38.78 13.88
C THR A 702 8.03 38.53 14.22
N CYS A 703 8.56 37.39 13.77
CA CYS A 703 9.91 36.87 13.95
C CYS A 703 10.48 36.37 12.61
N ASP A 704 11.74 35.95 12.60
CA ASP A 704 12.32 35.20 11.47
C ASP A 704 11.61 33.84 11.35
N ILE A 705 11.48 33.31 10.14
CA ILE A 705 10.81 32.03 9.88
C ILE A 705 11.50 30.85 10.59
N ASN A 706 12.78 30.99 10.91
CA ASN A 706 13.53 30.00 11.69
C ASN A 706 13.21 30.01 13.20
N ASP A 707 12.60 31.10 13.69
CA ASP A 707 12.27 31.32 15.11
C ASP A 707 10.76 31.13 15.39
N GLY A 708 10.00 30.65 14.39
CA GLY A 708 8.56 30.43 14.46
C GLY A 708 8.17 28.96 14.52
N TYR A 709 7.03 28.68 15.16
CA TYR A 709 6.39 27.37 15.12
C TYR A 709 4.86 27.49 15.19
N ILE A 710 4.18 26.48 14.66
CA ILE A 710 2.74 26.29 14.76
C ILE A 710 2.49 25.21 15.81
N GLU A 711 1.50 25.44 16.66
CA GLU A 711 1.00 24.47 17.64
C GLU A 711 -0.50 24.28 17.42
N ASP A 712 -0.93 23.04 17.21
CA ASP A 712 -2.35 22.66 17.19
C ASP A 712 -2.65 21.77 18.40
N MET A 713 -3.64 22.17 19.21
CA MET A 713 -4.13 21.38 20.32
C MET A 713 -5.42 20.68 19.86
N LEU A 714 -5.32 19.39 19.57
CA LEU A 714 -6.45 18.58 19.17
C LEU A 714 -7.53 18.56 20.27
N PRO A 715 -8.82 18.73 19.93
CA PRO A 715 -9.90 18.60 20.87
C PRO A 715 -10.03 17.16 21.40
N GLU A 716 -10.75 16.98 22.50
CA GLU A 716 -11.05 15.64 23.00
C GLU A 716 -11.90 14.87 21.99
N GLY A 717 -11.60 13.59 21.83
CA GLY A 717 -12.34 12.70 20.93
C GLY A 717 -11.98 12.77 19.47
N VAL A 718 -10.84 13.38 19.14
CA VAL A 718 -10.15 13.11 17.88
C VAL A 718 -8.74 12.62 18.18
N THR A 719 -8.19 11.76 17.31
CA THR A 719 -6.82 11.26 17.39
C THR A 719 -6.06 11.68 16.15
N PHE A 720 -4.82 12.12 16.32
CA PHE A 720 -3.90 12.39 15.21
C PHE A 720 -3.73 11.13 14.34
N VAL A 721 -3.86 11.29 13.03
CA VAL A 721 -3.57 10.21 12.07
C VAL A 721 -2.25 10.49 11.37
N ARG A 722 -2.14 11.66 10.73
CA ARG A 722 -0.92 12.14 10.07
C ARG A 722 -1.04 13.63 9.76
N SER A 723 0.07 14.26 9.41
CA SER A 723 0.05 15.56 8.74
C SER A 723 1.05 15.61 7.60
N LEU A 724 0.82 16.54 6.68
CA LEU A 724 1.75 16.92 5.63
C LEU A 724 1.99 18.43 5.70
N PRO A 725 3.22 18.88 5.95
CA PRO A 725 4.41 18.08 6.31
C PRO A 725 4.27 17.41 7.69
N ARG A 726 5.21 16.49 8.02
CA ARG A 726 5.22 15.83 9.33
C ARG A 726 5.42 16.84 10.46
N PRO A 727 4.85 16.59 11.65
CA PRO A 727 5.06 17.46 12.79
C PRO A 727 6.47 17.29 13.36
N ALA A 728 7.02 18.38 13.89
CA ALA A 728 8.27 18.41 14.64
C ALA A 728 8.15 17.67 15.97
N SER A 729 6.96 17.66 16.59
CA SER A 729 6.68 16.86 17.78
C SER A 729 5.19 16.58 17.94
N ILE A 730 4.86 15.45 18.56
CA ILE A 730 3.51 15.11 19.01
C ILE A 730 3.60 14.75 20.49
N ASP A 731 2.92 15.51 21.35
CA ASP A 731 2.81 15.25 22.79
C ASP A 731 1.32 15.16 23.14
N ASP A 732 0.82 13.92 23.21
CA ASP A 732 -0.61 13.62 23.36
C ASP A 732 -1.47 14.28 22.27
N ARG A 733 -2.17 15.36 22.62
CA ARG A 733 -3.03 16.13 21.71
C ARG A 733 -2.37 17.38 21.15
N VAL A 734 -1.15 17.70 21.58
CA VAL A 734 -0.40 18.87 21.12
C VAL A 734 0.50 18.48 19.96
N ILE A 735 0.26 19.06 18.79
CA ILE A 735 1.05 18.82 17.59
C ILE A 735 1.78 20.10 17.23
N ARG A 736 3.08 20.02 16.97
CA ARG A 736 3.91 21.17 16.63
C ARG A 736 4.59 21.02 15.28
N TRP A 737 4.73 22.12 14.55
CA TRP A 737 5.51 22.22 13.31
C TRP A 737 6.40 23.46 13.39
N ASN A 738 7.70 23.34 13.11
CA ASN A 738 8.53 24.54 12.98
C ASN A 738 8.22 25.19 11.64
N THR A 739 8.14 26.52 11.60
CA THR A 739 7.86 27.21 10.33
C THR A 739 9.03 27.11 9.35
N ALA A 740 10.24 26.79 9.83
CA ALA A 740 11.42 26.52 9.02
C ALA A 740 11.29 25.27 8.14
N ASP A 741 10.53 24.28 8.61
CA ASP A 741 10.37 22.98 7.95
C ASP A 741 9.27 23.02 6.87
N LEU A 742 8.62 24.17 6.72
CA LEU A 742 7.51 24.38 5.80
C LEU A 742 8.01 25.09 4.54
N SER A 743 7.54 24.63 3.38
CA SER A 743 7.76 25.31 2.10
C SER A 743 6.47 25.99 1.65
N PRO A 744 6.54 27.26 1.19
CA PRO A 744 5.37 27.92 0.64
C PRO A 744 5.06 27.44 -0.78
N ASP A 745 3.80 27.56 -1.19
CA ASP A 745 3.41 27.39 -2.58
C ASP A 745 3.84 28.60 -3.46
N GLU A 746 3.45 28.57 -4.74
CA GLU A 746 3.78 29.64 -5.70
C GLU A 746 3.26 31.02 -5.31
N ASP A 747 2.22 31.09 -4.47
CA ASP A 747 1.59 32.31 -3.99
C ASP A 747 2.15 32.77 -2.64
N GLY A 748 3.15 32.06 -2.09
CA GLY A 748 3.76 32.39 -0.79
C GLY A 748 2.94 31.91 0.41
N LEU A 749 2.03 30.95 0.23
CA LEU A 749 1.18 30.39 1.27
C LEU A 749 1.79 29.10 1.83
N TYR A 750 2.01 29.05 3.13
CA TYR A 750 2.43 27.86 3.85
C TYR A 750 1.20 27.10 4.29
N THR A 751 1.13 25.80 3.99
CA THR A 751 -0.04 24.97 4.32
C THR A 751 0.40 23.68 5.01
N ILE A 752 -0.24 23.39 6.14
CA ILE A 752 -0.19 22.09 6.82
C ILE A 752 -1.55 21.42 6.63
N ARG A 753 -1.53 20.21 6.09
CA ARG A 753 -2.69 19.33 6.02
C ARG A 753 -2.64 18.36 7.17
N LEU A 754 -3.56 18.47 8.12
CA LEU A 754 -3.64 17.66 9.33
C LEU A 754 -4.83 16.69 9.22
N GLU A 755 -4.56 15.39 9.19
CA GLU A 755 -5.58 14.34 9.22
C GLU A 755 -5.78 13.84 10.66
N VAL A 756 -7.03 13.85 11.12
CA VAL A 756 -7.43 13.33 12.42
C VAL A 756 -8.57 12.33 12.27
N ARG A 757 -8.63 11.32 13.12
CA ARG A 757 -9.75 10.36 13.20
C ARG A 757 -10.65 10.75 14.35
N ILE A 758 -11.95 10.79 14.13
CA ILE A 758 -12.93 10.95 15.21
C ILE A 758 -12.96 9.65 16.01
N ASN A 759 -12.78 9.76 17.32
CA ASN A 759 -12.70 8.60 18.21
C ASN A 759 -14.08 7.99 18.44
N PRO A 760 -14.15 6.70 18.84
CA PRO A 760 -15.40 6.09 19.26
C PRO A 760 -16.01 6.83 20.46
N LEU A 761 -17.33 6.90 20.53
CA LEU A 761 -18.05 7.50 21.67
C LEU A 761 -17.64 6.92 23.03
N ALA A 762 -17.26 5.65 23.09
CA ALA A 762 -16.80 4.99 24.32
C ALA A 762 -15.49 5.57 24.90
N THR A 763 -14.70 6.29 24.09
CA THR A 763 -13.45 6.94 24.52
C THR A 763 -13.64 8.37 24.99
N LEU A 764 -14.87 8.88 24.84
CA LEU A 764 -15.32 10.18 25.29
C LEU A 764 -16.13 9.92 26.54
N ASP A 765 -15.95 10.73 27.59
CA ASP A 765 -16.64 10.60 28.89
C ASP A 765 -18.17 10.86 28.80
N LEU A 766 -18.79 10.61 27.64
CA LEU A 766 -20.22 10.64 27.36
C LEU A 766 -20.84 9.31 27.82
N ASP A 767 -21.85 9.39 28.69
CA ASP A 767 -22.55 8.21 29.20
C ASP A 767 -23.60 7.75 28.18
N TYR A 768 -23.81 6.43 28.07
CA TYR A 768 -24.88 5.82 27.27
C TYR A 768 -26.26 6.42 27.59
N ALA A 769 -26.45 6.92 28.82
CA ALA A 769 -27.62 7.64 29.26
C ALA A 769 -27.90 8.94 28.45
N ASP A 770 -26.88 9.63 27.95
CA ASP A 770 -27.02 10.90 27.22
C ASP A 770 -27.53 10.68 25.78
N ILE A 771 -27.13 9.57 25.15
CA ILE A 771 -27.63 9.14 23.82
C ILE A 771 -29.12 8.79 23.93
N MET A 772 -29.50 8.07 24.99
CA MET A 772 -30.89 7.76 25.33
C MET A 772 -31.70 9.00 25.75
N ALA A 773 -31.05 10.05 26.24
CA ALA A 773 -31.68 11.34 26.52
C ALA A 773 -31.91 12.22 25.27
N GLY A 774 -31.49 11.77 24.08
CA GLY A 774 -31.80 12.43 22.82
C GLY A 774 -30.66 13.21 22.17
N ILE A 775 -29.40 13.06 22.62
CA ILE A 775 -28.25 13.68 21.93
C ILE A 775 -28.07 13.04 20.55
N ARG A 776 -27.93 13.87 19.51
CA ARG A 776 -27.77 13.44 18.10
C ARG A 776 -26.58 14.07 17.39
N THR A 777 -26.03 15.14 17.96
CA THR A 777 -24.82 15.80 17.45
C THR A 777 -23.95 16.23 18.62
N TRP A 778 -22.66 16.40 18.36
CA TRP A 778 -21.71 17.02 19.29
C TRP A 778 -20.68 17.83 18.49
N GLN A 779 -20.17 18.89 19.10
CA GLN A 779 -19.34 19.89 18.43
C GLN A 779 -17.91 19.80 18.98
N VAL A 780 -16.92 19.71 18.09
CA VAL A 780 -15.51 19.82 18.46
C VAL A 780 -14.91 21.09 17.87
N ASN A 781 -14.17 21.83 18.69
CA ASN A 781 -13.51 23.07 18.29
C ASN A 781 -12.00 22.80 18.25
N ASN A 782 -11.41 22.87 17.05
CA ASN A 782 -9.97 22.72 16.86
C ASN A 782 -9.32 24.09 16.68
N CYS A 783 -8.18 24.33 17.35
CA CYS A 783 -7.49 25.61 17.31
C CYS A 783 -5.99 25.42 17.08
N ALA A 784 -5.48 26.05 16.03
CA ALA A 784 -4.04 26.15 15.76
C ALA A 784 -3.55 27.57 16.06
N SER A 785 -2.36 27.66 16.67
CA SER A 785 -1.72 28.90 17.08
C SER A 785 -0.33 29.02 16.47
N LEU A 786 -0.02 30.20 15.95
CA LEU A 786 1.32 30.55 15.48
C LEU A 786 2.07 31.25 16.60
N TRP A 787 3.27 30.78 16.88
CA TRP A 787 4.15 31.26 17.93
C TRP A 787 5.46 31.77 17.35
N CYS A 788 6.02 32.79 18.01
CA CYS A 788 7.32 33.34 17.68
C CYS A 788 8.18 33.37 18.94
N GLN A 789 9.44 32.95 18.81
CA GLN A 789 10.45 33.15 19.84
C GLN A 789 11.04 34.56 19.67
N ALA A 790 10.73 35.47 20.60
CA ALA A 790 11.28 36.82 20.55
C ALA A 790 12.76 36.83 20.98
N PHE A 791 13.53 37.82 20.51
CA PHE A 791 14.93 38.10 20.92
C PHE A 791 15.17 38.21 22.45
N THR A 792 14.12 38.16 23.27
CA THR A 792 14.15 38.21 24.73
C THR A 792 13.96 36.84 25.41
N GLU A 793 14.11 35.72 24.69
CA GLU A 793 13.93 34.34 25.19
C GLU A 793 12.54 34.07 25.79
N ARG A 794 11.51 34.79 25.33
CA ARG A 794 10.11 34.52 25.70
C ARG A 794 9.32 34.21 24.45
N GLU A 795 8.62 33.09 24.49
CA GLU A 795 7.63 32.72 23.50
C GLU A 795 6.47 33.72 23.54
N GLN A 796 6.06 34.18 22.38
CA GLN A 796 4.89 35.02 22.21
C GLN A 796 3.98 34.42 21.15
N GLN A 797 2.74 34.14 21.55
CA GLN A 797 1.67 33.78 20.64
C GLN A 797 1.36 34.95 19.71
N VAL A 798 1.46 34.73 18.41
CA VAL A 798 1.23 35.75 17.38
C VAL A 798 -0.24 35.82 17.02
N THR A 799 -0.82 34.68 16.66
CA THR A 799 -2.22 34.55 16.26
C THR A 799 -2.75 33.15 16.53
N THR A 800 -4.07 33.00 16.57
CA THR A 800 -4.78 31.73 16.67
C THR A 800 -5.96 31.73 15.72
N ALA A 801 -6.16 30.61 15.04
CA ALA A 801 -7.33 30.34 14.22
C ALA A 801 -8.02 29.08 14.74
N CYS A 802 -9.34 29.11 14.78
CA CYS A 802 -10.14 27.97 15.24
C CYS A 802 -11.23 27.65 14.22
N THR A 803 -11.62 26.38 14.16
CA THR A 803 -12.77 25.90 13.38
C THR A 803 -13.61 24.95 14.22
N ASP A 804 -14.93 25.05 14.04
CA ASP A 804 -15.89 24.13 14.65
C ASP A 804 -16.19 22.99 13.66
N LEU A 805 -16.36 21.79 14.20
CA LEU A 805 -16.76 20.60 13.48
C LEU A 805 -17.96 19.97 14.18
N GLU A 806 -19.09 19.89 13.48
CA GLU A 806 -20.26 19.15 13.94
C GLU A 806 -20.08 17.67 13.60
N ILE A 807 -20.20 16.81 14.60
CA ILE A 807 -20.18 15.36 14.44
C ILE A 807 -21.58 14.85 14.71
N THR A 808 -22.12 14.09 13.78
CA THR A 808 -23.48 13.55 13.80
C THR A 808 -23.46 12.09 14.23
N LEU A 809 -24.38 11.71 15.10
CA LEU A 809 -24.57 10.33 15.55
C LEU A 809 -25.69 9.66 14.75
N PRO A 810 -25.54 8.36 14.41
CA PRO A 810 -26.62 7.63 13.79
C PRO A 810 -27.88 7.60 14.65
N HIS A 811 -29.06 7.63 14.02
CA HIS A 811 -30.34 7.58 14.72
C HIS A 811 -31.31 6.69 13.98
N ILE A 812 -31.68 5.57 14.59
CA ILE A 812 -32.66 4.63 14.03
C ILE A 812 -33.98 4.66 14.80
N GLU A 813 -35.08 4.42 14.09
CA GLU A 813 -36.43 4.28 14.61
C GLU A 813 -37.03 2.96 14.13
N LEU A 814 -37.81 2.30 14.99
CA LEU A 814 -38.50 1.06 14.68
C LEU A 814 -40.01 1.26 14.86
N GLU A 815 -40.78 0.87 13.85
CA GLU A 815 -42.24 0.79 13.90
C GLU A 815 -42.71 -0.65 13.70
N LYS A 816 -43.83 -1.01 14.36
CA LYS A 816 -44.46 -2.32 14.29
C LYS A 816 -45.97 -2.21 14.24
N THR A 817 -46.58 -2.89 13.29
CA THR A 817 -48.04 -3.02 13.21
C THR A 817 -48.47 -4.48 13.12
N VAL A 818 -49.64 -4.79 13.69
CA VAL A 818 -50.22 -6.14 13.67
C VAL A 818 -51.66 -6.05 13.19
N SER A 819 -52.04 -6.87 12.21
CA SER A 819 -53.38 -6.89 11.64
C SER A 819 -53.91 -8.32 11.49
N PRO A 820 -55.11 -8.63 12.01
CA PRO A 820 -55.97 -7.77 12.83
C PRO A 820 -55.45 -7.63 14.28
N PHE A 821 -55.70 -6.47 14.91
CA PHE A 821 -55.41 -6.25 16.35
C PHE A 821 -56.34 -7.04 17.29
N LEU A 822 -57.40 -7.63 16.73
CA LEU A 822 -58.38 -8.45 17.43
C LEU A 822 -58.46 -9.81 16.72
N ALA A 823 -57.92 -10.83 17.35
CA ALA A 823 -57.62 -12.13 16.77
C ALA A 823 -58.53 -13.24 17.32
N ASP A 824 -58.85 -14.21 16.47
CA ASP A 824 -59.52 -15.46 16.88
C ASP A 824 -58.47 -16.59 16.91
N PRO A 825 -58.50 -17.50 17.91
CA PRO A 825 -57.59 -18.64 17.96
C PRO A 825 -57.57 -19.46 16.66
N GLY A 826 -56.40 -19.89 16.21
CA GLY A 826 -56.24 -20.66 14.96
C GLY A 826 -56.38 -19.84 13.66
N GLN A 827 -56.46 -18.51 13.73
CA GLN A 827 -56.40 -17.63 12.55
C GLN A 827 -54.99 -17.02 12.40
N PRO A 828 -54.60 -16.63 11.17
CA PRO A 828 -53.33 -15.92 10.94
C PRO A 828 -53.43 -14.42 11.28
N LEU A 829 -52.30 -13.84 11.66
CA LEU A 829 -52.03 -12.41 11.78
C LEU A 829 -50.94 -12.02 10.79
N GLU A 830 -51.05 -10.84 10.22
CA GLU A 830 -49.96 -10.22 9.48
C GLU A 830 -49.27 -9.20 10.37
N VAL A 831 -47.94 -9.31 10.46
CA VAL A 831 -47.08 -8.36 11.17
C VAL A 831 -46.28 -7.58 10.13
N GLU A 832 -46.20 -6.27 10.28
CA GLU A 832 -45.34 -5.40 9.49
C GLU A 832 -44.38 -4.66 10.43
N LEU A 833 -43.08 -4.76 10.13
CA LEU A 833 -41.99 -4.03 10.80
C LEU A 833 -41.38 -3.03 9.82
N SER A 834 -41.06 -1.84 10.31
CA SER A 834 -40.35 -0.82 9.54
C SER A 834 -39.20 -0.28 10.38
N VAL A 835 -37.98 -0.32 9.88
CA VAL A 835 -36.81 0.31 10.49
C VAL A 835 -36.35 1.47 9.62
N SER A 836 -36.15 2.64 10.22
CA SER A 836 -35.81 3.88 9.52
C SER A 836 -34.56 4.51 10.14
N ASN A 837 -33.62 4.99 9.33
CA ASN A 837 -32.54 5.84 9.80
C ASN A 837 -32.96 7.31 9.61
N LEU A 838 -33.15 8.01 10.71
CA LEU A 838 -33.60 9.40 10.75
C LEU A 838 -32.43 10.40 10.72
N SER A 839 -31.20 9.93 10.89
CA SER A 839 -30.01 10.78 10.87
C SER A 839 -29.49 11.01 9.46
N ASP A 840 -28.58 11.98 9.34
CA ASP A 840 -27.90 12.26 8.08
C ASP A 840 -26.73 11.30 7.83
N VAL A 841 -26.30 10.51 8.82
CA VAL A 841 -25.18 9.55 8.74
C VAL A 841 -25.65 8.10 8.68
N THR A 842 -24.86 7.21 8.06
CA THR A 842 -25.19 5.78 7.95
C THR A 842 -25.11 5.04 9.30
N ALA A 843 -26.12 4.21 9.59
CA ALA A 843 -26.09 3.20 10.66
C ALA A 843 -25.58 1.87 10.10
N TYR A 844 -24.68 1.17 10.80
CA TYR A 844 -24.07 -0.08 10.36
C TYR A 844 -24.55 -1.27 11.20
N SER A 845 -24.45 -2.49 10.65
CA SER A 845 -24.81 -3.75 11.33
C SER A 845 -26.15 -3.71 12.06
N VAL A 846 -27.19 -3.25 11.37
CA VAL A 846 -28.52 -3.07 11.97
C VAL A 846 -29.17 -4.45 12.19
N THR A 847 -29.46 -4.78 13.44
CA THR A 847 -30.10 -6.04 13.86
C THR A 847 -31.47 -5.74 14.45
N ILE A 848 -32.52 -6.38 13.95
CA ILE A 848 -33.89 -6.26 14.49
C ILE A 848 -34.26 -7.57 15.14
N GLU A 849 -34.73 -7.52 16.38
CA GLU A 849 -35.26 -8.66 17.13
C GLU A 849 -36.76 -8.49 17.36
N ASP A 850 -37.55 -9.52 17.09
CA ASP A 850 -38.98 -9.56 17.36
C ASP A 850 -39.37 -10.78 18.20
N LEU A 851 -39.77 -10.53 19.44
CA LEU A 851 -40.22 -11.54 20.37
C LEU A 851 -41.76 -11.69 20.29
N LEU A 852 -42.16 -12.84 19.77
CA LEU A 852 -43.56 -13.26 19.75
C LEU A 852 -43.97 -13.86 21.11
N PRO A 853 -45.20 -13.58 21.58
CA PRO A 853 -45.70 -14.16 22.82
C PRO A 853 -46.00 -15.65 22.69
N GLU A 854 -46.10 -16.35 23.83
CA GLU A 854 -46.44 -17.78 23.84
C GLU A 854 -47.80 -18.04 23.14
N GLY A 855 -47.82 -19.02 22.24
CA GLY A 855 -48.99 -19.34 21.42
C GLY A 855 -49.08 -18.57 20.10
N PHE A 856 -48.11 -17.70 19.78
CA PHE A 856 -47.99 -17.01 18.50
C PHE A 856 -46.83 -17.64 17.73
N ILE A 857 -47.13 -18.36 16.65
CA ILE A 857 -46.17 -19.20 15.94
C ILE A 857 -45.88 -18.55 14.59
N TYR A 858 -44.62 -18.21 14.33
CA TYR A 858 -44.19 -17.76 12.99
C TYR A 858 -44.53 -18.82 11.94
N VAL A 859 -45.02 -18.38 10.78
CA VAL A 859 -45.26 -19.28 9.64
C VAL A 859 -44.01 -19.30 8.77
N ASP A 860 -43.34 -20.45 8.69
CA ASP A 860 -42.16 -20.66 7.84
C ASP A 860 -42.36 -20.11 6.43
N GLU A 861 -41.31 -19.48 5.89
CA GLU A 861 -41.29 -18.87 4.54
C GLU A 861 -42.33 -17.76 4.30
N SER A 862 -43.01 -17.26 5.35
CA SER A 862 -43.96 -16.15 5.22
C SER A 862 -43.31 -14.76 5.21
N MET A 863 -42.05 -14.66 5.67
CA MET A 863 -41.29 -13.41 5.66
C MET A 863 -41.12 -12.87 4.23
N ARG A 864 -41.47 -11.61 4.05
CA ARG A 864 -41.26 -10.86 2.81
C ARG A 864 -40.63 -9.52 3.13
N SER A 865 -39.49 -9.24 2.50
CA SER A 865 -39.03 -7.87 2.34
C SER A 865 -39.96 -7.14 1.38
N LEU A 866 -40.38 -5.94 1.78
CA LEU A 866 -41.18 -5.04 0.94
C LEU A 866 -40.29 -4.07 0.13
N ASP A 867 -39.00 -4.01 0.47
CA ASP A 867 -37.98 -3.17 -0.16
C ASP A 867 -36.84 -4.02 -0.76
N THR A 868 -35.97 -3.40 -1.57
CA THR A 868 -34.95 -4.10 -2.39
C THR A 868 -33.60 -4.34 -1.70
N LEU A 869 -33.43 -3.99 -0.42
CA LEU A 869 -32.18 -4.25 0.30
C LEU A 869 -32.01 -5.74 0.60
N GLU A 870 -30.75 -6.21 0.57
CA GLU A 870 -30.38 -7.54 1.05
C GLU A 870 -30.53 -7.60 2.56
N VAL A 871 -31.29 -8.59 3.04
CA VAL A 871 -31.63 -8.77 4.45
C VAL A 871 -31.48 -10.24 4.78
N ASP A 872 -30.66 -10.53 5.78
CA ASP A 872 -30.54 -11.87 6.34
C ASP A 872 -31.62 -12.06 7.41
N PHE A 873 -32.36 -13.16 7.33
CA PHE A 873 -33.42 -13.49 8.28
C PHE A 873 -33.15 -14.84 8.94
N TYR A 874 -33.21 -14.86 10.26
CA TYR A 874 -33.04 -16.05 11.07
C TYR A 874 -34.32 -16.33 11.86
N ASP A 875 -34.94 -17.46 11.53
CA ASP A 875 -36.08 -18.02 12.25
C ASP A 875 -35.60 -18.61 13.59
N THR A 876 -35.48 -17.73 14.58
CA THR A 876 -35.05 -18.05 15.94
C THR A 876 -36.07 -17.50 16.94
N THR A 877 -35.80 -17.59 18.24
CA THR A 877 -36.65 -16.97 19.27
C THR A 877 -35.76 -16.06 20.12
N PRO A 878 -35.78 -14.73 19.92
CA PRO A 878 -36.66 -13.93 19.04
C PRO A 878 -36.41 -14.13 17.54
N LEU A 879 -37.34 -13.73 16.66
CA LEU A 879 -37.08 -13.64 15.22
C LEU A 879 -36.04 -12.55 14.96
N VAL A 880 -35.07 -12.79 14.06
CA VAL A 880 -33.95 -11.84 13.83
C VAL A 880 -33.82 -11.47 12.36
N TRP A 881 -33.68 -10.16 12.09
CA TRP A 881 -33.27 -9.62 10.80
C TRP A 881 -31.94 -8.90 10.95
N VAL A 882 -31.03 -9.11 10.01
CA VAL A 882 -29.73 -8.45 9.95
C VAL A 882 -29.59 -7.72 8.63
N LEU A 883 -29.25 -6.43 8.74
CA LEU A 883 -28.95 -5.52 7.65
C LEU A 883 -27.50 -5.07 7.78
N THR A 884 -26.77 -5.06 6.67
CA THR A 884 -25.38 -4.58 6.66
C THR A 884 -25.28 -3.10 7.05
N HIS A 885 -26.23 -2.29 6.58
CA HIS A 885 -26.32 -0.86 6.91
C HIS A 885 -27.73 -0.32 6.63
N LEU A 886 -28.00 0.87 7.15
CA LEU A 886 -29.17 1.69 6.83
C LEU A 886 -28.69 3.12 6.55
N ARG A 887 -28.82 3.56 5.30
CA ARG A 887 -28.35 4.87 4.81
C ARG A 887 -29.15 6.03 5.40
N PRO A 888 -28.66 7.26 5.26
CA PRO A 888 -29.37 8.45 5.69
C PRO A 888 -30.78 8.51 5.10
N GLN A 889 -31.79 8.73 5.95
CA GLN A 889 -33.20 8.80 5.57
C GLN A 889 -33.76 7.51 4.93
N GLU A 890 -33.01 6.40 4.96
CA GLU A 890 -33.46 5.12 4.41
C GLU A 890 -34.44 4.42 5.35
N THR A 891 -35.41 3.73 4.77
CA THR A 891 -36.40 2.94 5.52
C THR A 891 -36.55 1.59 4.86
N VAL A 892 -36.50 0.53 5.66
CA VAL A 892 -36.72 -0.84 5.20
C VAL A 892 -37.90 -1.45 5.92
N ARG A 893 -38.80 -2.05 5.15
CA ARG A 893 -40.04 -2.67 5.62
C ARG A 893 -40.06 -4.16 5.36
N PHE A 894 -40.56 -4.90 6.34
CA PHE A 894 -40.73 -6.35 6.29
C PHE A 894 -42.13 -6.71 6.73
N SER A 895 -42.68 -7.76 6.13
CA SER A 895 -43.95 -8.36 6.56
C SER A 895 -43.79 -9.85 6.78
N TYR A 896 -44.47 -10.40 7.77
CA TYR A 896 -44.51 -11.84 8.00
C TYR A 896 -45.82 -12.29 8.65
N THR A 897 -46.14 -13.57 8.52
CA THR A 897 -47.39 -14.14 9.02
C THR A 897 -47.15 -14.92 10.31
N VAL A 898 -48.05 -14.74 11.28
CA VAL A 898 -48.06 -15.45 12.56
C VAL A 898 -49.37 -16.22 12.70
N MET A 899 -49.30 -17.51 13.02
CA MET A 899 -50.46 -18.35 13.31
C MET A 899 -50.69 -18.42 14.82
N LEU A 900 -51.90 -18.12 15.30
CA LEU A 900 -52.25 -18.34 16.70
C LEU A 900 -52.51 -19.83 16.98
N ASP A 901 -51.97 -20.36 18.07
CA ASP A 901 -52.32 -21.70 18.57
C ASP A 901 -53.85 -21.79 18.76
N PRO A 902 -54.52 -22.83 18.24
CA PRO A 902 -55.96 -23.03 18.45
C PRO A 902 -56.41 -23.04 19.92
N ASN A 903 -55.49 -23.28 20.86
CA ASN A 903 -55.74 -23.35 22.31
C ASN A 903 -55.22 -22.12 23.07
N VAL A 904 -54.75 -21.08 22.39
CA VAL A 904 -54.29 -19.85 23.05
C VAL A 904 -55.46 -19.24 23.86
N PRO A 905 -55.29 -18.96 25.17
CA PRO A 905 -56.35 -18.39 26.01
C PRO A 905 -56.86 -17.02 25.53
N GLU A 906 -58.09 -16.67 25.92
CA GLU A 906 -58.59 -15.29 25.79
C GLU A 906 -57.72 -14.35 26.66
N GLY A 907 -57.25 -13.26 26.07
CA GLY A 907 -56.34 -12.35 26.78
C GLY A 907 -55.77 -11.23 25.93
N LEU A 908 -54.96 -10.40 26.57
CA LEU A 908 -54.11 -9.41 25.92
C LEU A 908 -52.69 -9.98 25.86
N TYR A 909 -52.13 -10.03 24.67
CA TYR A 909 -50.80 -10.55 24.39
C TYR A 909 -49.94 -9.41 23.87
N THR A 910 -48.77 -9.20 24.47
CA THR A 910 -47.81 -8.20 24.00
C THR A 910 -46.72 -8.91 23.21
N THR A 911 -46.45 -8.39 22.02
CA THR A 911 -45.25 -8.71 21.26
C THR A 911 -44.30 -7.51 21.33
N SER A 912 -43.01 -7.78 21.51
CA SER A 912 -42.00 -6.74 21.68
C SER A 912 -40.96 -6.83 20.58
N ALA A 913 -40.63 -5.70 19.95
CA ALA A 913 -39.55 -5.62 18.98
C ALA A 913 -38.52 -4.56 19.40
N LYS A 914 -37.27 -4.77 19.00
CA LYS A 914 -36.16 -3.86 19.29
C LYS A 914 -35.15 -3.92 18.15
N ALA A 915 -34.54 -2.79 17.83
CA ALA A 915 -33.45 -2.74 16.87
C ALA A 915 -32.15 -2.25 17.52
N TYR A 916 -31.04 -2.81 17.06
CA TYR A 916 -29.67 -2.48 17.44
C TYR A 916 -28.91 -2.11 16.19
N ALA A 917 -27.90 -1.26 16.31
CA ALA A 917 -26.97 -0.94 15.24
C ALA A 917 -25.66 -0.43 15.83
N VAL A 918 -24.66 -0.25 14.98
CA VAL A 918 -23.38 0.34 15.36
C VAL A 918 -23.05 1.54 14.47
N ASP A 919 -22.29 2.49 15.00
CA ASP A 919 -21.73 3.57 14.19
C ASP A 919 -20.50 3.08 13.40
N ARG A 920 -19.89 3.95 12.60
CA ARG A 920 -18.68 3.59 11.83
C ARG A 920 -17.49 3.19 12.71
N ALA A 921 -17.45 3.62 13.98
CA ALA A 921 -16.43 3.24 14.95
C ALA A 921 -16.76 1.95 15.72
N GLY A 922 -17.92 1.34 15.46
CA GLY A 922 -18.37 0.11 16.12
C GLY A 922 -19.08 0.35 17.45
N PHE A 923 -19.45 1.60 17.79
CA PHE A 923 -20.18 1.88 19.03
C PHE A 923 -21.66 1.46 18.88
N PRO A 924 -22.19 0.62 19.80
CA PRO A 924 -23.56 0.12 19.70
C PRO A 924 -24.60 1.15 20.18
N PHE A 925 -25.71 1.24 19.46
CA PHE A 925 -26.91 1.99 19.85
C PHE A 925 -28.17 1.18 19.53
N GLU A 926 -29.28 1.50 20.19
CA GLU A 926 -30.52 0.74 20.09
C GLU A 926 -31.75 1.63 20.10
N THR A 927 -32.87 1.10 19.63
CA THR A 927 -34.19 1.74 19.78
C THR A 927 -34.76 1.47 21.17
N GLU A 928 -35.75 2.26 21.59
CA GLU A 928 -36.64 1.83 22.67
C GLU A 928 -37.32 0.51 22.29
N THR A 929 -37.67 -0.30 23.31
CA THR A 929 -38.45 -1.52 23.09
C THR A 929 -39.87 -1.15 22.69
N LEU A 930 -40.26 -1.53 21.49
CA LEU A 930 -41.60 -1.29 20.97
C LEU A 930 -42.53 -2.44 21.35
N GLU A 931 -43.57 -2.14 22.14
CA GLU A 931 -44.58 -3.11 22.54
C GLU A 931 -45.89 -2.91 21.77
N THR A 932 -46.37 -3.97 21.11
CA THR A 932 -47.66 -3.99 20.42
C THR A 932 -48.59 -5.02 21.06
N THR A 933 -49.80 -4.61 21.45
CA THR A 933 -50.78 -5.50 22.10
C THR A 933 -51.80 -6.05 21.09
N VAL A 934 -51.99 -7.37 21.11
CA VAL A 934 -53.04 -8.09 20.37
C VAL A 934 -54.07 -8.62 21.36
N SER A 935 -55.35 -8.40 21.08
CA SER A 935 -56.45 -8.96 21.86
C SER A 935 -56.94 -10.25 21.22
N VAL A 936 -56.90 -11.35 21.98
CA VAL A 936 -57.42 -12.66 21.54
C VAL A 936 -58.80 -12.88 22.14
N ARG A 937 -59.77 -13.29 21.32
CA ARG A 937 -61.15 -13.62 21.74
C ARG A 937 -61.29 -15.07 22.21
N SER A 938 -62.33 -15.34 23.00
CA SER A 938 -62.68 -16.72 23.37
C SER A 938 -63.01 -17.56 22.14
N SER A 939 -62.44 -18.76 22.01
CA SER A 939 -62.88 -19.77 21.04
C SER A 939 -64.36 -20.11 21.27
N GLN A 940 -65.25 -19.76 20.34
CA GLN A 940 -66.64 -20.25 20.36
C GLN A 940 -66.78 -21.57 19.61
#